data_AF-A0A9D8YC32-F1
#
_entry.id   AF-A0A9D8YC32-F1
#
_cell.length_a   1.000
_cell.length_b   1.000
_cell.length_c   1.000
_cell.angle_alpha   90.00
_cell.angle_beta   90.00
_cell.angle_gamma   90.00
#
_symmetry.space_group_name_H-M   'P 1'
#
loop_
_entity.id
_entity.type
_entity.pdbx_description
1 polymer ?
#
loop_
_entity_poly.entity_id
_entity_poly.type
_entity_poly.pdbx_seq_one_letter_code
_entity_poly.pdbx_strand_id
1 'polypeptide(L)'
;MEEGFISQITSIIEGNLDDEQFGVSELASAMNMSRSNLLRKVKKHTGLSVSQFIRLVRLEIAMDLLKEGGYTVSEVSFKVGFGSSSYFIKCFREHYGYPPGEVGHERTEVKKGGSVPRKRLLVAIMFTDIVGYTSLMQKDEEKGISFRERHREVFNSITKKYHGRILQYYGDGTLSTFPSAIDAVQCGIEMQLAFEEEPKVPIRIGIHTGDIIATDKEIIGDGVNVAARVESMAKPGTVYISDKVYDEVKNQAELITISRGVHSLKNISKPIEIYEVSNHKLGGIEVPEKNKVFASQPMKLSLVATFLIVFGVIGFYSGIFSEISRSESSSVMIEKSIAVLPFKNESSDSGNVYFINGLMESTLGNLQKIEDLRVISRTSVEKYRNSSKAIPEIANELNVNYFVEGSGQKVGDQVLLNIQLIEASSDKHIWAEQYTREVGDIFSLQKEVATKIASAIEAIVTPAELEQIEKKPTENLEAYDLYLQSREPFITRTSEGLEKGISLLNQAIEYDPEFSLAYADIAISYYFLDLHQAEKRYTEEINNYADKALLYDSKSDLSLLAKALYYMHTKEYRLALPHLEKALDYNPNSFAVLQTLSEFYSGVMPNTAKYLEYALMSYKINSAAIDSISKSYLYLSLSNAFVQSGFADEALVYINKSLEHDSNNYYAPHLKAFVLYAHNRDIKESRGRLLREWNKDVTRLDILQDLAKLYYFEEDYDSAYFYYEKFATARETGGLNMYPQEDIKIGITFEKVGKVDEAEKYFKSYADYCERDRSIYKEASTAVMYAHEGKYDLAIEQLKIFATHENFQYWVLLFMDRDPVMKPLTEHPEFDMVVQQIEDQFWKNHNELRKSLEEKGLI
;
A
#
# COMPACT_ATOMS: atom_id res chain seq x y z
N MET A 1 60.86 -15.38 -14.62
CA MET A 1 59.75 -15.06 -15.54
C MET A 1 58.39 -14.94 -14.85
N GLU A 2 58.27 -15.14 -13.52
CA GLU A 2 56.97 -15.11 -12.81
C GLU A 2 56.58 -13.73 -12.23
N GLU A 3 57.52 -12.82 -11.95
CA GLU A 3 57.20 -11.44 -11.49
C GLU A 3 56.67 -10.50 -12.58
N GLY A 4 56.97 -10.78 -13.86
CA GLY A 4 56.57 -9.91 -14.97
C GLY A 4 55.07 -9.89 -15.24
N PHE A 5 54.34 -10.97 -14.92
CA PHE A 5 52.90 -11.07 -15.20
C PHE A 5 52.07 -10.17 -14.29
N ILE A 6 52.35 -10.18 -12.98
CA ILE A 6 51.65 -9.33 -12.02
C ILE A 6 51.96 -7.86 -12.28
N SER A 7 53.22 -7.52 -12.51
CA SER A 7 53.61 -6.15 -12.87
C SER A 7 52.92 -5.66 -14.15
N GLN A 8 52.78 -6.53 -15.16
CA GLN A 8 52.08 -6.20 -16.40
C GLN A 8 50.58 -5.94 -16.19
N ILE A 9 49.87 -6.79 -15.45
CA ILE A 9 48.43 -6.56 -15.20
C ILE A 9 48.19 -5.36 -14.29
N THR A 10 49.06 -5.12 -13.29
CA THR A 10 48.98 -3.95 -12.43
C THR A 10 49.15 -2.67 -13.25
N SER A 11 50.16 -2.63 -14.14
CA SER A 11 50.40 -1.46 -15.01
C SER A 11 49.22 -1.18 -15.97
N ILE A 12 48.54 -2.22 -16.45
CA ILE A 12 47.32 -2.06 -17.27
C ILE A 12 46.17 -1.49 -16.44
N ILE A 13 45.99 -1.97 -15.20
CA ILE A 13 44.95 -1.45 -14.29
C ILE A 13 45.26 0.02 -13.94
N GLU A 14 46.52 0.34 -13.65
CA GLU A 14 47.00 1.70 -13.37
C GLU A 14 46.76 2.66 -14.56
N GLY A 15 46.92 2.17 -15.79
CA GLY A 15 46.65 2.94 -17.00
C GLY A 15 45.17 3.17 -17.30
N ASN A 16 44.25 2.54 -16.55
CA ASN A 16 42.79 2.62 -16.75
C ASN A 16 42.07 2.85 -15.40
N LEU A 17 42.67 3.61 -14.48
CA LEU A 17 42.13 3.80 -13.13
C LEU A 17 40.85 4.62 -13.10
N ASP A 18 40.73 5.62 -13.98
CA ASP A 18 39.58 6.52 -14.08
C ASP A 18 38.40 5.92 -14.86
N ASP A 19 38.58 4.76 -15.50
CA ASP A 19 37.52 4.04 -16.20
C ASP A 19 36.76 3.10 -15.24
N GLU A 20 35.57 3.53 -14.84
CA GLU A 20 34.66 2.74 -14.00
C GLU A 20 34.20 1.43 -14.67
N GLN A 21 34.18 1.36 -16.00
CA GLN A 21 33.79 0.18 -16.76
C GLN A 21 34.95 -0.81 -16.94
N PHE A 22 36.18 -0.44 -16.56
CA PHE A 22 37.34 -1.32 -16.65
C PHE A 22 37.27 -2.46 -15.62
N GLY A 23 36.88 -3.64 -16.08
CA GLY A 23 36.68 -4.83 -15.26
C GLY A 23 37.45 -6.06 -15.78
N VAL A 24 36.94 -7.25 -15.44
CA VAL A 24 37.59 -8.53 -15.74
C VAL A 24 37.69 -8.78 -17.25
N SER A 25 36.74 -8.28 -18.03
CA SER A 25 36.65 -8.48 -19.47
C SER A 25 37.67 -7.64 -20.22
N GLU A 26 37.80 -6.39 -19.79
CA GLU A 26 38.66 -5.36 -20.36
C GLU A 26 40.11 -5.72 -20.07
N LEU A 27 40.41 -6.15 -18.83
CA LEU A 27 41.74 -6.65 -18.48
C LEU A 27 42.10 -7.94 -19.22
N ALA A 28 41.15 -8.85 -19.43
CA ALA A 28 41.38 -10.07 -20.22
C ALA A 28 41.68 -9.76 -21.70
N SER A 29 40.93 -8.81 -22.27
CA SER A 29 41.14 -8.33 -23.64
C SER A 29 42.49 -7.63 -23.77
N ALA A 30 42.85 -6.73 -22.86
CA ALA A 30 44.14 -6.03 -22.85
C ALA A 30 45.34 -6.99 -22.72
N MET A 31 45.15 -8.11 -22.03
CA MET A 31 46.16 -9.16 -21.88
C MET A 31 46.17 -10.20 -23.01
N ASN A 32 45.33 -10.04 -24.04
CA ASN A 32 45.15 -11.01 -25.14
C ASN A 32 44.95 -12.45 -24.63
N MET A 33 44.10 -12.64 -23.63
CA MET A 33 43.77 -13.96 -23.09
C MET A 33 42.31 -14.11 -22.69
N SER A 34 41.82 -15.34 -22.61
CA SER A 34 40.45 -15.60 -22.14
C SER A 34 40.30 -15.30 -20.64
N ARG A 35 39.08 -14.91 -20.21
CA ARG A 35 38.76 -14.62 -18.79
C ARG A 35 39.14 -15.79 -17.86
N SER A 36 38.91 -17.03 -18.29
CA SER A 36 39.26 -18.23 -17.52
C SER A 36 40.77 -18.41 -17.35
N ASN A 37 41.57 -18.06 -18.37
CA ASN A 37 43.03 -18.16 -18.28
C ASN A 37 43.61 -17.03 -17.41
N LEU A 38 43.05 -15.81 -17.51
CA LEU A 38 43.40 -14.69 -16.64
C LEU A 38 43.09 -15.03 -15.17
N LEU A 39 41.88 -15.53 -14.87
CA LEU A 39 41.48 -15.94 -13.52
C LEU A 39 42.43 -17.00 -12.95
N ARG A 40 42.74 -18.04 -13.73
CA ARG A 40 43.67 -19.09 -13.29
C ARG A 40 45.05 -18.54 -12.95
N LYS A 41 45.59 -17.63 -13.76
CA LYS A 41 46.90 -17.03 -13.52
C LYS A 41 46.89 -16.06 -12.33
N VAL A 42 45.89 -15.17 -12.22
CA VAL A 42 45.76 -14.24 -11.09
C VAL A 42 45.60 -15.01 -9.77
N LYS A 43 44.71 -16.01 -9.74
CA LYS A 43 44.48 -16.83 -8.55
C LYS A 43 45.71 -17.64 -8.15
N LYS A 44 46.50 -18.14 -9.12
CA LYS A 44 47.77 -18.84 -8.85
C LYS A 44 48.80 -17.95 -8.15
N HIS A 45 48.91 -16.68 -8.54
CA HIS A 45 49.95 -15.77 -8.04
C HIS A 45 49.53 -14.95 -6.82
N THR A 46 48.23 -14.67 -6.65
CA THR A 46 47.72 -13.73 -5.63
C THR A 46 46.74 -14.37 -4.65
N GLY A 47 46.19 -15.55 -4.97
CA GLY A 47 45.08 -16.16 -4.23
C GLY A 47 43.72 -15.49 -4.44
N LEU A 48 43.65 -14.37 -5.18
CA LEU A 48 42.45 -13.57 -5.40
C LEU A 48 41.73 -13.91 -6.71
N SER A 49 40.44 -13.59 -6.81
CA SER A 49 39.77 -13.48 -8.10
C SER A 49 40.28 -12.27 -8.89
N VAL A 50 40.05 -12.23 -10.21
CA VAL A 50 40.47 -11.08 -11.04
C VAL A 50 39.81 -9.78 -10.57
N SER A 51 38.52 -9.81 -10.21
CA SER A 51 37.81 -8.63 -9.71
C SER A 51 38.33 -8.17 -8.34
N GLN A 52 38.66 -9.11 -7.46
CA GLN A 52 39.28 -8.79 -6.16
C GLN A 52 40.67 -8.17 -6.34
N PHE A 53 41.45 -8.65 -7.31
CA PHE A 53 42.78 -8.11 -7.62
C PHE A 53 42.70 -6.69 -8.20
N ILE A 54 41.80 -6.43 -9.17
CA ILE A 54 41.57 -5.07 -9.70
C ILE A 54 41.19 -4.11 -8.57
N ARG A 55 40.28 -4.55 -7.69
CA ARG A 55 39.86 -3.75 -6.53
C ARG A 55 41.01 -3.48 -5.56
N LEU A 56 41.87 -4.45 -5.32
CA LEU A 56 43.05 -4.29 -4.46
C LEU A 56 43.97 -3.20 -5.00
N VAL A 57 44.33 -3.27 -6.28
CA VAL A 57 45.20 -2.26 -6.94
C VAL A 57 44.59 -0.86 -6.85
N ARG A 58 43.28 -0.73 -7.11
CA ARG A 58 42.56 0.55 -6.96
C ARG A 58 42.59 1.09 -5.52
N LEU A 59 42.47 0.21 -4.52
CA LEU A 59 42.53 0.61 -3.10
C LEU A 59 43.93 1.02 -2.65
N GLU A 60 44.98 0.36 -3.14
CA GLU A 60 46.38 0.71 -2.83
C GLU A 60 46.71 2.11 -3.36
N ILE A 61 46.29 2.42 -4.58
CA ILE A 61 46.50 3.75 -5.18
C ILE A 61 45.64 4.81 -4.49
N ALA A 62 44.42 4.45 -4.09
CA ALA A 62 43.58 5.33 -3.31
C ALA A 62 44.20 5.68 -1.95
N MET A 63 44.87 4.72 -1.30
CA MET A 63 45.59 4.96 -0.05
C MET A 63 46.74 5.97 -0.24
N ASP A 64 47.47 5.89 -1.35
CA ASP A 64 48.56 6.82 -1.64
C ASP A 64 48.04 8.23 -1.96
N LEU A 65 46.98 8.35 -2.77
CA LEU A 65 46.31 9.63 -3.02
C LEU A 65 45.74 10.28 -1.75
N LEU A 66 45.24 9.48 -0.80
CA LEU A 66 44.76 9.98 0.49
C LEU A 66 45.89 10.42 1.42
N LYS A 67 47.08 9.79 1.33
CA LYS A 67 48.27 10.18 2.12
C LYS A 67 48.94 11.44 1.58
N GLU A 68 48.98 11.63 0.27
CA GLU A 68 49.57 12.82 -0.36
C GLU A 68 48.83 14.11 0.06
N GLY A 69 47.53 14.00 0.36
CA GLY A 69 46.68 15.12 0.73
C GLY A 69 46.37 16.02 -0.48
N GLY A 70 45.14 16.52 -0.56
CA GLY A 70 44.71 17.40 -1.66
C GLY A 70 43.48 16.92 -2.43
N TYR A 71 42.95 15.73 -2.12
CA TYR A 71 41.68 15.23 -2.65
C TYR A 71 40.76 14.81 -1.50
N THR A 72 39.47 15.08 -1.66
CA THR A 72 38.42 14.55 -0.80
C THR A 72 38.22 13.05 -1.04
N VAL A 73 37.63 12.34 -0.08
CA VAL A 73 37.31 10.90 -0.20
C VAL A 73 36.49 10.60 -1.46
N SER A 74 35.56 11.48 -1.83
CA SER A 74 34.73 11.34 -3.02
C SER A 74 35.54 11.53 -4.32
N GLU A 75 36.48 12.47 -4.34
CA GLU A 75 37.36 12.69 -5.50
C GLU A 75 38.35 11.53 -5.69
N VAL A 76 38.89 10.98 -4.59
CA VAL A 76 39.75 9.79 -4.66
C VAL A 76 38.95 8.59 -5.19
N SER A 77 37.72 8.38 -4.69
CA SER A 77 36.83 7.31 -5.17
C SER A 77 36.64 7.37 -6.69
N PHE A 78 36.40 8.56 -7.24
CA PHE A 78 36.21 8.74 -8.68
C PHE A 78 37.51 8.53 -9.45
N LYS A 79 38.64 9.08 -8.95
CA LYS A 79 39.96 8.94 -9.59
C LYS A 79 40.48 7.51 -9.70
N VAL A 80 40.08 6.65 -8.77
CA VAL A 80 40.46 5.22 -8.77
C VAL A 80 39.35 4.32 -9.34
N GLY A 81 38.33 4.89 -9.99
CA GLY A 81 37.38 4.14 -10.81
C GLY A 81 36.33 3.37 -10.01
N PHE A 82 35.98 3.83 -8.81
CA PHE A 82 34.82 3.32 -8.08
C PHE A 82 33.58 4.14 -8.43
N GLY A 83 32.56 3.49 -9.04
CA GLY A 83 31.29 4.13 -9.41
C GLY A 83 30.38 4.58 -8.26
N SER A 84 30.84 4.53 -7.01
CA SER A 84 30.15 5.11 -5.86
C SER A 84 31.10 5.32 -4.68
N SER A 85 31.08 6.52 -4.09
CA SER A 85 31.84 6.83 -2.88
C SER A 85 31.43 5.96 -1.69
N SER A 86 30.14 5.58 -1.58
CA SER A 86 29.66 4.69 -0.52
C SER A 86 30.23 3.28 -0.66
N TYR A 87 30.30 2.76 -1.89
CA TYR A 87 30.89 1.46 -2.16
C TYR A 87 32.41 1.47 -1.94
N PHE A 88 33.10 2.53 -2.36
CA PHE A 88 34.51 2.76 -2.07
C PHE A 88 34.81 2.75 -0.57
N ILE A 89 34.03 3.50 0.24
CA ILE A 89 34.21 3.54 1.71
C ILE A 89 34.03 2.16 2.33
N LYS A 90 33.04 1.38 1.87
CA LYS A 90 32.84 0.00 2.33
C LYS A 90 34.05 -0.87 2.02
N CYS A 91 34.51 -0.90 0.76
CA CYS A 91 35.66 -1.70 0.35
C CYS A 91 36.97 -1.28 1.05
N PHE A 92 37.16 0.03 1.26
CA PHE A 92 38.31 0.56 1.97
C PHE A 92 38.30 0.17 3.46
N ARG A 93 37.13 0.21 4.13
CA ARG A 93 36.97 -0.29 5.51
C ARG A 93 37.22 -1.79 5.63
N GLU A 94 36.69 -2.58 4.70
CA GLU A 94 36.89 -4.03 4.68
C GLU A 94 38.38 -4.39 4.52
N HIS A 95 39.12 -3.60 3.72
CA HIS A 95 40.53 -3.88 3.45
C HIS A 95 41.50 -3.32 4.52
N TYR A 96 41.32 -2.06 4.94
CA TYR A 96 42.24 -1.39 5.87
C TYR A 96 41.75 -1.35 7.32
N GLY A 97 40.50 -1.73 7.59
CA GLY A 97 39.92 -1.77 8.95
C GLY A 97 39.39 -0.44 9.47
N TYR A 98 39.44 0.62 8.66
CA TYR A 98 38.96 1.97 9.01
C TYR A 98 38.54 2.75 7.75
N PRO A 99 37.67 3.79 7.86
CA PRO A 99 37.26 4.59 6.71
C PRO A 99 38.41 5.41 6.09
N PRO A 100 38.35 5.68 4.78
CA PRO A 100 39.38 6.45 4.07
C PRO A 100 39.59 7.87 4.61
N GLY A 101 38.58 8.47 5.24
CA GLY A 101 38.70 9.78 5.90
C GLY A 101 39.55 9.77 7.18
N GLU A 102 40.01 8.61 7.65
CA GLU A 102 40.90 8.48 8.79
C GLU A 102 42.37 8.25 8.38
N VAL A 103 42.67 8.20 7.07
CA VAL A 103 44.05 8.12 6.54
C VAL A 103 44.80 9.41 6.88
N GLY A 104 45.97 9.30 7.52
CA GLY A 104 46.79 10.45 7.93
C GLY A 104 46.54 10.95 9.37
N HIS A 105 45.55 10.41 10.08
CA HIS A 105 45.41 10.62 11.51
C HIS A 105 46.23 9.57 12.28
N GLU A 106 47.39 9.96 12.84
CA GLU A 106 48.21 9.07 13.68
C GLU A 106 47.37 8.43 14.79
N ARG A 107 47.19 7.11 14.70
CA ARG A 107 46.59 6.30 15.75
C ARG A 107 47.68 5.63 16.56
N THR A 108 47.86 6.11 17.79
CA THR A 108 48.55 5.38 18.84
C THR A 108 47.88 4.02 19.03
N GLU A 109 48.69 2.95 18.97
CA GLU A 109 48.25 1.58 19.16
C GLU A 109 47.52 1.41 20.50
N VAL A 110 46.26 0.96 20.45
CA VAL A 110 45.58 0.40 21.63
C VAL A 110 45.31 -1.07 21.36
N LYS A 111 45.97 -1.89 22.18
CA LYS A 111 45.85 -3.35 22.27
C LYS A 111 44.39 -3.78 22.51
N LYS A 112 44.08 -4.97 21.98
CA LYS A 112 42.87 -5.75 22.27
C LYS A 112 42.53 -5.77 23.77
N GLY A 113 41.27 -5.43 24.10
CA GLY A 113 40.61 -5.76 25.37
C GLY A 113 40.36 -4.57 26.30
N GLY A 114 39.11 -4.09 26.35
CA GLY A 114 38.64 -3.15 27.37
C GLY A 114 37.39 -2.39 26.92
N SER A 115 36.24 -2.69 27.54
CA SER A 115 35.00 -1.94 27.38
C SER A 115 35.19 -0.46 27.72
N VAL A 116 34.80 0.45 26.81
CA VAL A 116 34.66 1.88 27.14
C VAL A 116 33.61 2.02 28.25
N PRO A 117 33.90 2.70 29.38
CA PRO A 117 32.95 2.83 30.46
C PRO A 117 31.74 3.67 30.00
N ARG A 118 30.58 3.02 29.87
CA ARG A 118 29.29 3.67 29.60
C ARG A 118 28.78 4.28 30.91
N LYS A 119 28.60 5.61 30.96
CA LYS A 119 28.07 6.29 32.15
C LYS A 119 26.60 6.63 31.91
N ARG A 120 25.73 6.13 32.78
CA ARG A 120 24.31 6.52 32.82
C ARG A 120 24.18 7.85 33.57
N LEU A 121 23.54 8.83 32.95
CA LEU A 121 23.37 10.18 33.48
C LEU A 121 21.91 10.61 33.31
N LEU A 122 21.34 11.25 34.32
CA LEU A 122 20.07 11.96 34.20
C LEU A 122 20.40 13.39 33.79
N VAL A 123 19.91 13.82 32.63
CA VAL A 123 20.17 15.18 32.09
C VAL A 123 18.91 15.75 31.44
N ALA A 124 18.86 17.06 31.32
CA ALA A 124 17.91 17.72 30.43
C ALA A 124 18.46 17.72 29.00
N ILE A 125 17.62 17.33 28.05
CA ILE A 125 17.97 17.15 26.63
C ILE A 125 17.18 18.19 25.84
N MET A 126 17.87 18.94 24.99
CA MET A 126 17.28 19.96 24.13
C MET A 126 17.51 19.59 22.67
N PHE A 127 16.43 19.56 21.90
CA PHE A 127 16.46 19.52 20.44
C PHE A 127 16.00 20.84 19.87
N THR A 128 16.64 21.25 18.77
CA THR A 128 16.29 22.45 18.05
C THR A 128 16.31 22.22 16.54
N ASP A 129 15.47 22.96 15.80
CA ASP A 129 15.36 22.87 14.34
C ASP A 129 15.02 24.23 13.72
N ILE A 130 15.60 24.55 12.55
CA ILE A 130 15.31 25.78 11.81
C ILE A 130 14.18 25.52 10.80
N VAL A 131 13.05 26.21 10.99
CA VAL A 131 11.86 25.94 10.18
C VAL A 131 12.05 26.39 8.73
N GLY A 132 11.84 25.47 7.79
CA GLY A 132 11.87 25.75 6.35
C GLY A 132 13.29 25.91 5.77
N TYR A 133 14.34 25.55 6.51
CA TYR A 133 15.72 25.74 6.08
C TYR A 133 16.08 24.98 4.79
N THR A 134 15.60 23.73 4.60
CA THR A 134 15.83 22.99 3.34
C THR A 134 15.24 23.73 2.13
N SER A 135 14.05 24.31 2.27
CA SER A 135 13.40 25.10 1.22
C SER A 135 14.06 26.47 1.00
N LEU A 136 14.66 27.06 2.05
CA LEU A 136 15.42 28.30 1.96
C LEU A 136 16.76 28.09 1.23
N MET A 137 17.49 27.02 1.57
CA MET A 137 18.75 26.65 0.92
C MET A 137 18.61 26.43 -0.58
N GLN A 138 17.47 25.92 -1.05
CA GLN A 138 17.20 25.72 -2.48
C GLN A 138 16.89 27.03 -3.22
N LYS A 139 16.36 28.03 -2.53
CA LYS A 139 15.91 29.30 -3.14
C LYS A 139 16.94 30.41 -3.06
N ASP A 140 17.73 30.44 -1.99
CA ASP A 140 18.70 31.50 -1.68
C ASP A 140 19.79 30.94 -0.77
N GLU A 141 20.83 30.37 -1.40
CA GLU A 141 21.93 29.68 -0.71
C GLU A 141 22.74 30.62 0.20
N GLU A 142 22.93 31.88 -0.19
CA GLU A 142 23.62 32.89 0.63
C GLU A 142 22.86 33.20 1.92
N LYS A 143 21.53 33.39 1.83
CA LYS A 143 20.70 33.56 3.05
C LYS A 143 20.71 32.31 3.93
N GLY A 144 20.63 31.12 3.33
CA GLY A 144 20.71 29.85 4.06
C GLY A 144 22.02 29.69 4.83
N ILE A 145 23.16 30.04 4.22
CA ILE A 145 24.47 30.04 4.89
C ILE A 145 24.49 31.04 6.04
N SER A 146 23.98 32.26 5.84
CA SER A 146 23.93 33.29 6.90
C SER A 146 23.10 32.86 8.12
N PHE A 147 21.97 32.18 7.92
CA PHE A 147 21.12 31.66 8.99
C PHE A 147 21.82 30.54 9.76
N ARG A 148 22.54 29.67 9.06
CA ARG A 148 23.32 28.59 9.69
C ARG A 148 24.50 29.13 10.50
N GLU A 149 25.18 30.16 10.01
CA GLU A 149 26.27 30.82 10.74
C GLU A 149 25.77 31.51 12.00
N ARG A 150 24.68 32.30 11.89
CA ARG A 150 24.02 32.93 13.04
C ARG A 150 23.54 31.89 14.05
N HIS A 151 22.93 30.80 13.58
CA HIS A 151 22.54 29.68 14.42
C HIS A 151 23.72 29.12 15.20
N ARG A 152 24.83 28.76 14.53
CA ARG A 152 26.02 28.21 15.22
C ARG A 152 26.66 29.19 16.20
N GLU A 153 26.72 30.48 15.86
CA GLU A 153 27.25 31.51 16.73
C GLU A 153 26.45 31.59 18.04
N VAL A 154 25.13 31.77 17.93
CA VAL A 154 24.21 31.90 19.06
C VAL A 154 24.23 30.62 19.91
N PHE A 155 24.17 29.44 19.28
CA PHE A 155 24.19 28.16 20.02
C PHE A 155 25.49 27.95 20.78
N ASN A 156 26.64 28.16 20.15
CA ASN A 156 27.93 27.95 20.82
C ASN A 156 28.14 28.91 22.00
N SER A 157 27.62 30.15 21.90
CA SER A 157 27.71 31.15 22.96
C SER A 157 26.75 30.86 24.12
N ILE A 158 25.45 30.74 23.83
CA ILE A 158 24.40 30.65 24.86
C ILE A 158 24.39 29.27 25.52
N THR A 159 24.57 28.18 24.77
CA THR A 159 24.59 26.82 25.35
C THR A 159 25.67 26.72 26.43
N LYS A 160 26.86 27.28 26.17
CA LYS A 160 27.98 27.27 27.12
C LYS A 160 27.72 28.14 28.35
N LYS A 161 27.02 29.26 28.18
CA LYS A 161 26.61 30.15 29.29
C LYS A 161 25.76 29.43 30.33
N TYR A 162 24.91 28.51 29.89
CA TYR A 162 24.02 27.71 30.75
C TYR A 162 24.54 26.29 31.02
N HIS A 163 25.87 26.10 31.01
CA HIS A 163 26.51 24.81 31.31
C HIS A 163 26.08 23.64 30.41
N GLY A 164 25.49 23.95 29.25
CA GLY A 164 25.09 22.97 28.26
C GLY A 164 26.29 22.45 27.47
N ARG A 165 26.17 21.22 26.99
CA ARG A 165 27.10 20.60 26.06
C ARG A 165 26.37 20.28 24.75
N ILE A 166 26.84 20.86 23.66
CA ILE A 166 26.41 20.49 22.31
C ILE A 166 27.04 19.13 21.98
N LEU A 167 26.21 18.18 21.57
CA LEU A 167 26.63 16.81 21.28
C LEU A 167 26.79 16.60 19.79
N GLN A 168 25.83 17.11 19.02
CA GLN A 168 25.83 16.94 17.57
C GLN A 168 24.98 18.03 16.90
N TYR A 169 25.43 18.40 15.70
CA TYR A 169 24.66 19.15 14.72
C TYR A 169 24.16 18.20 13.64
N TYR A 170 22.87 18.28 13.27
CA TYR A 170 22.26 17.47 12.22
C TYR A 170 21.68 18.41 11.16
N GLY A 171 22.52 18.83 10.21
CA GLY A 171 22.13 19.83 9.22
C GLY A 171 21.82 21.19 9.86
N ASP A 172 20.53 21.49 9.95
CA ASP A 172 19.87 22.68 10.51
C ASP A 172 19.43 22.54 11.97
N GLY A 173 19.45 21.33 12.54
CA GLY A 173 19.11 21.10 13.93
C GLY A 173 20.31 20.86 14.87
N THR A 174 20.07 20.98 16.18
CA THR A 174 21.09 20.73 17.22
C THR A 174 20.55 19.83 18.33
N LEU A 175 21.42 18.94 18.83
CA LEU A 175 21.19 18.18 20.07
C LEU A 175 22.18 18.63 21.15
N SER A 176 21.63 19.07 22.28
CA SER A 176 22.41 19.51 23.44
C SER A 176 21.90 18.88 24.74
N THR A 177 22.80 18.71 25.71
CA THR A 177 22.45 18.27 27.06
C THR A 177 22.84 19.29 28.11
N PHE A 178 22.04 19.36 29.18
CA PHE A 178 22.22 20.28 30.30
C PHE A 178 22.13 19.51 31.62
N PRO A 179 22.92 19.89 32.63
CA PRO A 179 22.88 19.26 33.95
C PRO A 179 21.58 19.57 34.72
N SER A 180 20.80 20.56 34.27
CA SER A 180 19.59 21.06 34.94
C SER A 180 18.50 21.39 33.93
N ALA A 181 17.25 21.01 34.23
CA ALA A 181 16.09 21.39 33.43
C ALA A 181 15.86 22.91 33.41
N ILE A 182 16.17 23.60 34.51
CA ILE A 182 16.06 25.06 34.60
C ILE A 182 17.06 25.72 33.65
N ASP A 183 18.32 25.23 33.64
CA ASP A 183 19.37 25.75 32.74
C ASP A 183 18.98 25.53 31.28
N ALA A 184 18.43 24.36 30.94
CA ALA A 184 17.93 24.09 29.59
C ALA A 184 16.80 25.05 29.21
N VAL A 185 15.81 25.28 30.08
CA VAL A 185 14.69 26.17 29.79
C VAL A 185 15.14 27.63 29.65
N GLN A 186 16.00 28.12 30.55
CA GLN A 186 16.55 29.48 30.45
C GLN A 186 17.41 29.68 29.21
N CYS A 187 18.21 28.66 28.86
CA CYS A 187 18.98 28.63 27.62
C CYS A 187 18.06 28.74 26.40
N GLY A 188 16.98 27.95 26.35
CA GLY A 188 16.00 27.99 25.26
C GLY A 188 15.31 29.35 25.13
N ILE A 189 14.97 29.99 26.26
CA ILE A 189 14.39 31.34 26.28
C ILE A 189 15.39 32.37 25.73
N GLU A 190 16.64 32.36 26.19
CA GLU A 190 17.65 33.32 25.72
C GLU A 190 18.01 33.10 24.25
N MET A 191 18.03 31.84 23.78
CA MET A 191 18.18 31.50 22.37
C MET A 191 17.06 32.10 21.52
N GLN A 192 15.80 31.90 21.91
CA GLN A 192 14.65 32.46 21.16
C GLN A 192 14.74 33.99 21.07
N LEU A 193 15.15 34.67 22.14
CA LEU A 193 15.34 36.12 22.12
C LEU A 193 16.50 36.56 21.22
N ALA A 194 17.61 35.83 21.23
CA ALA A 194 18.76 36.14 20.39
C ALA A 194 18.48 35.92 18.89
N PHE A 195 17.55 35.02 18.55
CA PHE A 195 17.10 34.76 17.18
C PHE A 195 16.03 35.71 16.67
N GLU A 196 15.50 36.60 17.52
CA GLU A 196 14.67 37.73 17.09
C GLU A 196 15.51 38.94 16.60
N GLU A 197 16.82 38.93 16.83
CA GLU A 197 17.75 39.92 16.25
C GLU A 197 18.10 39.59 14.80
N GLU A 198 18.28 40.60 13.95
CA GLU A 198 18.62 40.38 12.54
C GLU A 198 20.02 39.76 12.35
N PRO A 199 20.19 38.71 11.51
CA PRO A 199 19.14 38.04 10.74
C PRO A 199 18.28 37.11 11.61
N LYS A 200 16.95 37.27 11.52
CA LYS A 200 16.01 36.47 12.31
C LYS A 200 16.01 35.01 11.90
N VAL A 201 16.11 34.09 12.86
CA VAL A 201 16.14 32.64 12.59
C VAL A 201 14.93 31.97 13.26
N PRO A 202 13.95 31.45 12.48
CA PRO A 202 12.74 30.84 13.04
C PRO A 202 13.04 29.44 13.60
N ILE A 203 13.41 29.36 14.87
CA ILE A 203 13.81 28.11 15.51
C ILE A 203 12.69 27.51 16.36
N ARG A 204 12.58 26.18 16.34
CA ARG A 204 11.76 25.39 17.27
C ARG A 204 12.66 24.79 18.35
N ILE A 205 12.17 24.75 19.59
CA ILE A 205 12.92 24.19 20.72
C ILE A 205 12.03 23.25 21.52
N GLY A 206 12.51 22.02 21.76
CA GLY A 206 11.87 21.04 22.62
C GLY A 206 12.81 20.50 23.69
N ILE A 207 12.32 20.40 24.93
CA ILE A 207 13.12 20.00 26.09
C ILE A 207 12.45 18.87 26.88
N HIS A 208 13.24 17.86 27.23
CA HIS A 208 12.81 16.75 28.10
C HIS A 208 13.94 16.31 29.05
N THR A 209 13.60 15.92 30.28
CA THR A 209 14.57 15.32 31.23
C THR A 209 14.50 13.80 31.19
N GLY A 210 15.60 13.14 30.86
CA GLY A 210 15.63 11.68 30.73
C GLY A 210 16.96 11.05 31.10
N ASP A 211 16.93 9.75 31.41
CA ASP A 211 18.13 8.95 31.55
C ASP A 211 18.77 8.75 30.18
N ILE A 212 20.06 9.01 30.10
CA ILE A 212 20.86 8.76 28.92
C ILE A 212 22.06 7.89 29.25
N ILE A 213 22.49 7.08 28.29
CA ILE A 213 23.78 6.39 28.31
C ILE A 213 24.72 7.19 27.40
N ALA A 214 25.68 7.88 28.01
CA ALA A 214 26.63 8.72 27.29
C ALA A 214 27.98 8.01 27.10
N THR A 215 28.50 8.07 25.88
CA THR A 215 29.91 7.87 25.55
C THR A 215 30.49 9.19 25.01
N ASP A 216 31.80 9.31 24.82
CA ASP A 216 32.42 10.56 24.32
C ASP A 216 31.97 10.98 22.91
N LYS A 217 31.23 10.12 22.19
CA LYS A 217 30.81 10.34 20.80
C LYS A 217 29.33 10.04 20.50
N GLU A 218 28.60 9.41 21.42
CA GLU A 218 27.22 8.95 21.16
C GLU A 218 26.39 8.94 22.44
N ILE A 219 25.11 9.33 22.33
CA ILE A 219 24.13 9.32 23.41
C ILE A 219 22.92 8.47 22.99
N ILE A 220 22.58 7.49 23.82
CA ILE A 220 21.46 6.57 23.58
C ILE A 220 20.54 6.59 24.80
N GLY A 221 19.24 6.75 24.59
CA GLY A 221 18.24 6.65 25.64
C GLY A 221 16.87 7.18 25.21
N ASP A 222 15.81 6.66 25.83
CA ASP A 222 14.41 7.04 25.54
C ASP A 222 14.18 8.54 25.69
N GLY A 223 14.90 9.19 26.60
CA GLY A 223 14.81 10.64 26.80
C GLY A 223 15.18 11.47 25.57
N VAL A 224 16.08 10.97 24.70
CA VAL A 224 16.48 11.63 23.45
C VAL A 224 15.32 11.61 22.46
N ASN A 225 14.63 10.47 22.36
CA ASN A 225 13.47 10.32 21.48
C ASN A 225 12.30 11.21 21.93
N VAL A 226 12.06 11.30 23.24
CA VAL A 226 11.01 12.18 23.78
C VAL A 226 11.33 13.64 23.46
N ALA A 227 12.56 14.12 23.74
CA ALA A 227 12.95 15.51 23.50
C ALA A 227 12.80 15.93 22.03
N ALA A 228 13.21 15.07 21.08
CA ALA A 228 13.04 15.32 19.65
C ALA A 228 11.57 15.43 19.23
N ARG A 229 10.68 14.66 19.86
CA ARG A 229 9.23 14.74 19.58
C ARG A 229 8.62 16.00 20.17
N VAL A 230 9.03 16.39 21.37
CA VAL A 230 8.62 17.68 21.98
C VAL A 230 9.00 18.84 21.06
N GLU A 231 10.21 18.83 20.48
CA GLU A 231 10.67 19.86 19.54
C GLU A 231 9.79 19.92 18.29
N SER A 232 9.51 18.76 17.68
CA SER A 232 8.73 18.71 16.44
C SER A 232 7.30 19.29 16.58
N MET A 233 6.76 19.33 17.80
CA MET A 233 5.46 19.92 18.12
C MET A 233 5.53 21.42 18.43
N ALA A 234 6.71 21.95 18.72
CA ALA A 234 6.90 23.36 19.03
C ALA A 234 6.58 24.22 17.80
N LYS A 235 5.98 25.38 18.04
CA LYS A 235 5.84 26.41 16.99
C LYS A 235 7.17 27.16 16.83
N PRO A 236 7.49 27.67 15.62
CA PRO A 236 8.66 28.54 15.45
C PRO A 236 8.62 29.70 16.44
N GLY A 237 9.73 30.03 17.08
CA GLY A 237 9.80 31.08 18.11
C GLY A 237 9.38 30.65 19.51
N THR A 238 8.96 29.39 19.72
CA THR A 238 8.48 28.90 21.03
C THR A 238 9.41 27.85 21.65
N VAL A 239 9.29 27.67 22.97
CA VAL A 239 9.98 26.62 23.73
C VAL A 239 8.93 25.69 24.32
N TYR A 240 8.93 24.43 23.89
CA TYR A 240 8.02 23.40 24.40
C TYR A 240 8.76 22.49 25.36
N ILE A 241 8.10 22.11 26.45
CA ILE A 241 8.64 21.25 27.49
C ILE A 241 7.66 20.12 27.82
N SER A 242 8.19 18.94 28.15
CA SER A 242 7.36 17.83 28.67
C SER A 242 6.89 18.08 30.11
N ASP A 243 5.82 17.40 30.53
CA ASP A 243 5.35 17.28 31.92
C ASP A 243 6.45 17.12 32.98
N LYS A 244 7.46 16.29 32.71
CA LYS A 244 8.58 16.05 33.61
C LYS A 244 9.48 17.27 33.80
N VAL A 245 9.71 18.03 32.72
CA VAL A 245 10.46 19.30 32.79
C VAL A 245 9.60 20.36 33.46
N TYR A 246 8.28 20.38 33.17
CA TYR A 246 7.33 21.26 33.85
C TYR A 246 7.35 21.05 35.37
N ASP A 247 7.35 19.80 35.83
CA ASP A 247 7.43 19.47 37.25
C ASP A 247 8.69 20.00 37.94
N GLU A 248 9.82 20.06 37.22
CA GLU A 248 11.09 20.60 37.70
C GLU A 248 11.13 22.14 37.73
N VAL A 249 10.38 22.82 36.84
CA VAL A 249 10.45 24.29 36.67
C VAL A 249 9.24 25.05 37.21
N LYS A 250 8.11 24.40 37.52
CA LYS A 250 6.84 25.04 37.93
C LYS A 250 6.92 25.94 39.18
N ASN A 251 7.94 25.75 40.01
CA ASN A 251 8.17 26.56 41.21
C ASN A 251 9.01 27.83 40.94
N GLN A 252 9.49 28.03 39.70
CA GLN A 252 10.23 29.22 39.32
C GLN A 252 9.26 30.35 38.98
N ALA A 253 9.18 31.36 39.85
CA ALA A 253 8.24 32.47 39.70
C ALA A 253 8.40 33.28 38.40
N GLU A 254 9.56 33.16 37.74
CA GLU A 254 9.88 33.83 36.48
C GLU A 254 9.46 33.04 35.24
N LEU A 255 8.97 31.81 35.37
CA LEU A 255 8.57 30.97 34.24
C LEU A 255 7.04 30.77 34.21
N ILE A 256 6.40 31.31 33.19
CA ILE A 256 4.97 31.10 32.94
C ILE A 256 4.84 29.95 31.94
N THR A 257 4.02 28.95 32.25
CA THR A 257 3.80 27.80 31.37
C THR A 257 2.31 27.59 31.13
N ILE A 258 1.94 27.18 29.92
CA ILE A 258 0.57 26.85 29.55
C ILE A 258 0.53 25.46 28.93
N SER A 259 -0.36 24.61 29.44
CA SER A 259 -0.58 23.28 28.85
C SER A 259 -1.14 23.42 27.43
N ARG A 260 -0.54 22.67 26.51
CA ARG A 260 -0.96 22.46 25.13
C ARG A 260 -1.63 21.09 24.94
N GLY A 261 -2.02 20.44 26.03
CA GLY A 261 -2.74 19.17 26.04
C GLY A 261 -1.86 17.94 26.24
N VAL A 262 -2.53 16.80 26.40
CA VAL A 262 -1.92 15.48 26.58
C VAL A 262 -1.78 14.79 25.22
N HIS A 263 -0.56 14.38 24.88
CA HIS A 263 -0.22 13.81 23.58
C HIS A 263 0.30 12.38 23.73
N SER A 264 -0.25 11.46 22.95
CA SER A 264 0.31 10.12 22.80
C SER A 264 1.44 10.14 21.77
N LEU A 265 2.67 9.88 22.20
CA LEU A 265 3.85 9.95 21.35
C LEU A 265 4.27 8.55 20.88
N LYS A 266 4.66 8.42 19.61
CA LYS A 266 5.16 7.16 19.01
C LYS A 266 6.30 6.59 19.87
N ASN A 267 6.21 5.31 20.23
CA ASN A 267 7.18 4.57 21.07
C ASN A 267 7.28 5.02 22.54
N ILE A 268 6.28 5.73 23.07
CA ILE A 268 6.19 6.10 24.50
C ILE A 268 4.87 5.55 25.06
N SER A 269 4.94 4.67 26.06
CA SER A 269 3.79 3.91 26.57
C SER A 269 2.81 4.74 27.41
N LYS A 270 3.22 5.91 27.91
CA LYS A 270 2.37 6.84 28.67
C LYS A 270 2.20 8.14 27.89
N PRO A 271 0.96 8.64 27.71
CA PRO A 271 0.74 9.97 27.15
C PRO A 271 1.48 11.03 27.96
N ILE A 272 2.11 11.97 27.28
CA ILE A 272 2.90 13.05 27.88
C ILE A 272 2.15 14.37 27.67
N GLU A 273 2.00 15.15 28.73
CA GLU A 273 1.47 16.51 28.62
C GLU A 273 2.57 17.48 28.19
N ILE A 274 2.25 18.37 27.25
CA ILE A 274 3.20 19.33 26.68
C ILE A 274 2.85 20.73 27.14
N TYR A 275 3.86 21.49 27.55
CA TYR A 275 3.72 22.85 28.03
C TYR A 275 4.53 23.80 27.17
N GLU A 276 3.93 24.94 26.82
CA GLU A 276 4.64 26.05 26.20
C GLU A 276 5.18 26.98 27.28
N VAL A 277 6.45 27.38 27.16
CA VAL A 277 7.11 28.28 28.10
C VAL A 277 7.06 29.72 27.59
N SER A 278 6.74 30.64 28.50
CA SER A 278 6.88 32.09 28.32
C SER A 278 7.52 32.72 29.56
N ASN A 279 8.04 33.94 29.37
CA ASN A 279 8.55 34.82 30.42
C ASN A 279 8.30 36.28 29.99
N HIS A 280 8.49 37.24 30.89
CA HIS A 280 8.38 38.68 30.65
C HIS A 280 9.15 39.19 29.42
N LYS A 281 10.13 38.43 28.92
CA LYS A 281 10.92 38.74 27.72
C LYS A 281 10.39 38.15 26.41
N LEU A 282 9.67 37.02 26.43
CA LEU A 282 9.15 36.33 25.23
C LEU A 282 7.77 36.82 24.77
N GLY A 283 7.16 37.77 25.49
CA GLY A 283 5.81 38.26 25.21
C GLY A 283 4.70 37.40 25.85
N GLY A 284 3.47 37.94 25.89
CA GLY A 284 2.31 37.24 26.47
C GLY A 284 1.86 36.04 25.63
N ILE A 285 1.45 34.95 26.27
CA ILE A 285 0.93 33.77 25.58
C ILE A 285 -0.51 34.04 25.13
N GLU A 286 -0.83 33.81 23.86
CA GLU A 286 -2.22 33.77 23.39
C GLU A 286 -2.94 32.58 24.04
N VAL A 287 -3.86 32.90 24.95
CA VAL A 287 -4.81 31.94 25.53
C VAL A 287 -5.93 31.73 24.50
N PRO A 288 -6.13 30.51 23.95
CA PRO A 288 -7.24 30.27 23.05
C PRO A 288 -8.57 30.54 23.77
N GLU A 289 -9.42 31.38 23.19
CA GLU A 289 -10.73 31.75 23.74
C GLU A 289 -11.56 30.50 24.03
N LYS A 290 -11.94 30.31 25.30
CA LYS A 290 -12.95 29.33 25.69
C LYS A 290 -14.30 29.75 25.08
N ASN A 291 -14.79 28.94 24.15
CA ASN A 291 -16.15 29.03 23.66
C ASN A 291 -17.16 29.11 24.82
N LYS A 292 -18.06 30.08 24.69
CA LYS A 292 -19.08 30.51 25.66
C LYS A 292 -19.87 29.34 26.21
N VAL A 293 -19.64 29.00 27.48
CA VAL A 293 -20.63 28.27 28.29
C VAL A 293 -21.58 29.30 28.87
N PHE A 294 -22.87 29.11 28.58
CA PHE A 294 -23.97 29.94 29.04
C PHE A 294 -23.92 30.14 30.57
N ALA A 295 -23.92 31.42 30.97
CA ALA A 295 -24.12 31.81 32.36
C ALA A 295 -25.55 31.47 32.81
N SER A 296 -25.70 30.90 34.00
CA SER A 296 -26.97 30.89 34.72
C SER A 296 -26.78 31.45 36.12
N GLN A 297 -27.63 32.43 36.45
CA GLN A 297 -27.88 32.89 37.81
C GLN A 297 -28.92 31.96 38.50
N PRO A 298 -29.04 32.01 39.84
CA PRO A 298 -29.36 30.83 40.64
C PRO A 298 -30.83 30.74 41.06
N MET A 299 -31.39 29.54 41.15
CA MET A 299 -32.54 29.32 42.04
C MET A 299 -32.68 27.87 42.56
N LYS A 300 -32.62 27.83 43.90
CA LYS A 300 -33.09 26.92 44.96
C LYS A 300 -33.91 25.64 44.64
N LEU A 301 -33.47 24.58 45.34
CA LEU A 301 -34.26 23.56 46.07
C LEU A 301 -35.12 22.55 45.27
N SER A 302 -34.48 21.56 44.64
CA SER A 302 -35.11 20.27 44.28
C SER A 302 -34.12 19.08 44.27
N LEU A 303 -32.98 19.20 44.96
CA LEU A 303 -31.83 18.29 44.82
C LEU A 303 -32.05 16.85 45.30
N VAL A 304 -33.12 16.55 46.04
CA VAL A 304 -33.34 15.21 46.63
C VAL A 304 -34.08 14.26 45.68
N ALA A 305 -35.03 14.76 44.89
CA ALA A 305 -35.79 13.91 43.95
C ALA A 305 -34.95 13.55 42.71
N THR A 306 -34.11 14.47 42.23
CA THR A 306 -33.22 14.23 41.09
C THR A 306 -32.10 13.26 41.47
N PHE A 307 -31.58 13.30 42.71
CA PHE A 307 -30.58 12.33 43.16
C PHE A 307 -31.10 10.90 43.21
N LEU A 308 -32.36 10.69 43.59
CA LEU A 308 -32.97 9.35 43.62
C LEU A 308 -33.27 8.80 42.21
N ILE A 309 -33.64 9.67 41.27
CA ILE A 309 -33.82 9.28 39.86
C ILE A 309 -32.46 9.03 39.21
N VAL A 310 -31.45 9.85 39.49
CA VAL A 310 -30.09 9.66 38.97
C VAL A 310 -29.43 8.42 39.58
N PHE A 311 -29.61 8.11 40.87
CA PHE A 311 -29.13 6.85 41.45
C PHE A 311 -29.96 5.64 41.02
N GLY A 312 -31.25 5.81 40.76
CA GLY A 312 -32.09 4.76 40.16
C GLY A 312 -31.68 4.46 38.72
N VAL A 313 -31.37 5.48 37.93
CA VAL A 313 -30.87 5.36 36.55
C VAL A 313 -29.42 4.88 36.53
N ILE A 314 -28.54 5.35 37.41
CA ILE A 314 -27.17 4.82 37.56
C ILE A 314 -27.19 3.39 38.10
N GLY A 315 -28.10 3.03 38.99
CA GLY A 315 -28.28 1.67 39.48
C GLY A 315 -28.88 0.73 38.44
N PHE A 316 -29.81 1.23 37.61
CA PHE A 316 -30.40 0.50 36.49
C PHE A 316 -29.40 0.33 35.33
N TYR A 317 -28.66 1.39 34.98
CA TYR A 317 -27.55 1.30 34.04
C TYR A 317 -26.37 0.52 34.62
N SER A 318 -26.08 0.57 35.92
CA SER A 318 -25.03 -0.26 36.55
C SER A 318 -25.44 -1.73 36.67
N GLY A 319 -26.74 -2.02 36.83
CA GLY A 319 -27.29 -3.38 36.81
C GLY A 319 -27.27 -3.97 35.40
N ILE A 320 -27.71 -3.20 34.41
CA ILE A 320 -27.65 -3.56 32.98
C ILE A 320 -26.19 -3.62 32.50
N PHE A 321 -25.32 -2.71 32.93
CA PHE A 321 -23.90 -2.71 32.58
C PHE A 321 -23.13 -3.81 33.34
N SER A 322 -23.60 -4.25 34.51
CA SER A 322 -23.06 -5.42 35.22
C SER A 322 -23.52 -6.75 34.62
N GLU A 323 -24.69 -6.81 33.99
CA GLU A 323 -25.15 -7.98 33.21
C GLU A 323 -24.56 -7.99 31.79
N ILE A 324 -24.30 -6.83 31.19
CA ILE A 324 -23.62 -6.70 29.89
C ILE A 324 -22.09 -6.84 30.02
N SER A 325 -21.49 -6.42 31.14
CA SER A 325 -20.04 -6.59 31.42
C SER A 325 -19.70 -7.94 32.10
N ARG A 326 -20.67 -8.86 32.15
CA ARG A 326 -20.43 -10.30 32.30
C ARG A 326 -20.53 -11.04 30.95
N SER A 327 -20.38 -10.31 29.84
CA SER A 327 -19.73 -10.90 28.67
C SER A 327 -18.36 -11.37 29.13
N GLU A 328 -18.08 -12.66 28.94
CA GLU A 328 -16.73 -13.19 28.99
C GLU A 328 -15.78 -12.20 28.31
N SER A 329 -14.59 -12.02 28.89
CA SER A 329 -13.48 -11.47 28.13
C SER A 329 -13.27 -12.40 26.93
N SER A 330 -13.98 -12.16 25.83
CA SER A 330 -13.55 -12.63 24.53
C SER A 330 -12.16 -12.03 24.39
N SER A 331 -11.13 -12.85 24.55
CA SER A 331 -9.83 -12.54 23.99
C SER A 331 -10.13 -12.01 22.59
N VAL A 332 -9.76 -10.76 22.29
CA VAL A 332 -9.81 -10.27 20.91
C VAL A 332 -8.97 -11.29 20.14
N MET A 333 -9.63 -12.18 19.40
CA MET A 333 -8.94 -13.21 18.64
C MET A 333 -8.13 -12.43 17.62
N ILE A 334 -6.80 -12.48 17.76
CA ILE A 334 -5.92 -11.82 16.82
C ILE A 334 -6.15 -12.49 15.47
N GLU A 335 -6.58 -11.72 14.47
CA GLU A 335 -6.75 -12.22 13.10
C GLU A 335 -5.43 -12.87 12.65
N LYS A 336 -5.50 -14.12 12.19
CA LYS A 336 -4.33 -14.85 11.71
C LYS A 336 -3.94 -14.35 10.32
N SER A 337 -3.26 -13.21 10.30
CA SER A 337 -2.84 -12.54 9.07
C SER A 337 -1.33 -12.59 8.91
N ILE A 338 -0.85 -12.97 7.72
CA ILE A 338 0.57 -13.24 7.48
C ILE A 338 1.06 -12.61 6.17
N ALA A 339 2.25 -12.04 6.20
CA ALA A 339 2.96 -11.54 5.03
C ALA A 339 4.31 -12.26 4.87
N VAL A 340 4.55 -12.87 3.71
CA VAL A 340 5.85 -13.42 3.36
C VAL A 340 6.67 -12.32 2.71
N LEU A 341 7.72 -11.82 3.37
CA LEU A 341 8.57 -10.78 2.79
C LEU A 341 9.48 -11.37 1.70
N PRO A 342 9.93 -10.56 0.72
CA PRO A 342 10.87 -11.02 -0.29
C PRO A 342 12.15 -11.57 0.36
N PHE A 343 12.47 -12.83 0.06
CA PHE A 343 13.66 -13.46 0.64
C PHE A 343 14.94 -12.79 0.14
N LYS A 344 15.91 -12.63 1.04
CA LYS A 344 17.23 -12.08 0.72
C LYS A 344 18.07 -13.13 0.01
N ASN A 345 18.63 -12.79 -1.15
CA ASN A 345 19.61 -13.64 -1.81
C ASN A 345 21.00 -13.39 -1.20
N GLU A 346 21.57 -14.40 -0.56
CA GLU A 346 22.93 -14.37 0.02
C GLU A 346 23.98 -15.00 -0.92
N SER A 347 23.58 -15.52 -2.09
CA SER A 347 24.52 -15.98 -3.11
C SER A 347 25.32 -14.83 -3.72
N SER A 348 26.61 -15.06 -3.97
CA SER A 348 27.46 -14.16 -4.75
C SER A 348 27.11 -14.11 -6.24
N ASP A 349 26.30 -15.07 -6.70
CA ASP A 349 25.83 -15.19 -8.07
C ASP A 349 24.41 -14.62 -8.20
N SER A 350 24.28 -13.53 -8.96
CA SER A 350 23.00 -12.90 -9.27
C SER A 350 22.08 -13.79 -10.12
N GLY A 351 22.63 -14.84 -10.76
CA GLY A 351 21.86 -15.84 -11.48
C GLY A 351 20.89 -16.61 -10.60
N ASN A 352 21.08 -16.67 -9.27
CA ASN A 352 20.22 -17.45 -8.37
C ASN A 352 19.05 -16.66 -7.76
N VAL A 353 18.87 -15.38 -8.11
CA VAL A 353 17.79 -14.55 -7.52
C VAL A 353 16.41 -15.14 -7.82
N TYR A 354 16.15 -15.59 -9.04
CA TYR A 354 14.87 -16.20 -9.41
C TYR A 354 14.56 -17.45 -8.57
N PHE A 355 15.59 -18.23 -8.25
CA PHE A 355 15.44 -19.45 -7.46
C PHE A 355 15.02 -19.13 -6.02
N ILE A 356 15.67 -18.15 -5.37
CA ILE A 356 15.28 -17.68 -4.03
C ILE A 356 13.88 -17.07 -4.03
N ASN A 357 13.54 -16.29 -5.06
CA ASN A 357 12.17 -15.78 -5.23
C ASN A 357 11.16 -16.93 -5.42
N GLY A 358 11.53 -18.01 -6.10
CA GLY A 358 10.70 -19.20 -6.25
C GLY A 358 10.38 -19.91 -4.95
N LEU A 359 11.34 -19.98 -4.01
CA LEU A 359 11.10 -20.55 -2.67
C LEU A 359 10.17 -19.67 -1.83
N MET A 360 10.34 -18.36 -1.95
CA MET A 360 9.44 -17.39 -1.33
C MET A 360 8.02 -17.53 -1.90
N GLU A 361 7.87 -17.60 -3.22
CA GLU A 361 6.59 -17.77 -3.91
C GLU A 361 5.91 -19.10 -3.55
N SER A 362 6.66 -20.19 -3.46
CA SER A 362 6.11 -21.49 -3.04
C SER A 362 5.65 -21.46 -1.58
N THR A 363 6.41 -20.81 -0.68
CA THR A 363 6.01 -20.63 0.72
C THR A 363 4.71 -19.83 0.80
N LEU A 364 4.63 -18.72 0.06
CA LEU A 364 3.43 -17.91 -0.06
C LEU A 364 2.25 -18.73 -0.59
N GLY A 365 2.40 -19.41 -1.71
CA GLY A 365 1.34 -20.18 -2.36
C GLY A 365 0.80 -21.32 -1.50
N ASN A 366 1.65 -21.97 -0.69
CA ASN A 366 1.17 -22.99 0.25
C ASN A 366 0.41 -22.39 1.43
N LEU A 367 0.81 -21.22 1.94
CA LEU A 367 0.05 -20.53 2.99
C LEU A 367 -1.29 -20.01 2.48
N GLN A 368 -1.37 -19.56 1.22
CA GLN A 368 -2.59 -19.01 0.62
C GLN A 368 -3.74 -20.04 0.55
N LYS A 369 -3.42 -21.34 0.51
CA LYS A 369 -4.37 -22.46 0.52
C LYS A 369 -5.10 -22.65 1.85
N ILE A 370 -4.66 -21.99 2.93
CA ILE A 370 -5.24 -22.16 4.27
C ILE A 370 -6.32 -21.08 4.48
N GLU A 371 -7.57 -21.49 4.65
CA GLU A 371 -8.73 -20.61 4.85
C GLU A 371 -8.65 -19.83 6.16
N ASP A 372 -8.14 -20.46 7.22
CA ASP A 372 -7.96 -19.84 8.54
C ASP A 372 -6.82 -18.80 8.57
N LEU A 373 -6.18 -18.52 7.42
CA LEU A 373 -5.17 -17.48 7.27
C LEU A 373 -5.60 -16.42 6.27
N ARG A 374 -5.38 -15.15 6.63
CA ARG A 374 -5.30 -14.06 5.65
C ARG A 374 -3.87 -13.88 5.19
N VAL A 375 -3.59 -14.15 3.93
CA VAL A 375 -2.25 -14.10 3.36
C VAL A 375 -2.12 -12.92 2.40
N ILE A 376 -1.15 -12.04 2.67
CA ILE A 376 -0.89 -10.86 1.84
C ILE A 376 -0.26 -11.26 0.50
N SER A 377 -0.69 -10.60 -0.59
CA SER A 377 -0.22 -10.89 -1.95
C SER A 377 1.28 -10.63 -2.17
N ARG A 378 1.87 -11.38 -3.10
CA ARG A 378 3.26 -11.21 -3.57
C ARG A 378 3.56 -9.77 -3.98
N THR A 379 2.65 -9.14 -4.72
CA THR A 379 2.76 -7.77 -5.19
C THR A 379 2.75 -6.75 -4.04
N SER A 380 2.01 -7.03 -2.96
CA SER A 380 1.94 -6.17 -1.76
C SER A 380 3.24 -6.03 -1.01
N VAL A 381 3.99 -7.13 -0.94
CA VAL A 381 5.22 -7.22 -0.16
C VAL A 381 6.47 -6.88 -0.96
N GLU A 382 6.41 -6.88 -2.30
CA GLU A 382 7.60 -6.72 -3.16
C GLU A 382 8.32 -5.39 -2.95
N LYS A 383 7.57 -4.31 -2.69
CA LYS A 383 8.15 -2.99 -2.39
C LYS A 383 9.06 -2.96 -1.16
N TYR A 384 9.01 -3.99 -0.30
CA TYR A 384 9.83 -4.07 0.91
C TYR A 384 11.18 -4.79 0.71
N ARG A 385 11.49 -5.31 -0.48
CA ARG A 385 12.70 -6.12 -0.75
C ARG A 385 14.01 -5.50 -0.24
N ASN A 386 14.12 -4.17 -0.29
CA ASN A 386 15.30 -3.43 0.17
C ASN A 386 14.90 -2.28 1.13
N SER A 387 13.79 -2.43 1.83
CA SER A 387 13.31 -1.39 2.74
C SER A 387 14.14 -1.33 4.02
N SER A 388 14.34 -0.12 4.54
CA SER A 388 14.90 0.13 5.87
C SER A 388 13.83 0.30 6.96
N LYS A 389 12.54 0.13 6.62
CA LYS A 389 11.43 0.22 7.57
C LYS A 389 11.50 -0.91 8.58
N ALA A 390 11.13 -0.62 9.83
CA ALA A 390 11.01 -1.63 10.87
C ALA A 390 9.74 -2.47 10.67
N ILE A 391 9.75 -3.73 11.13
CA ILE A 391 8.62 -4.66 11.02
C ILE A 391 7.30 -4.06 11.53
N PRO A 392 7.22 -3.37 12.69
CA PRO A 392 5.97 -2.77 13.14
C PRO A 392 5.41 -1.68 12.19
N GLU A 393 6.28 -1.00 11.44
CA GLU A 393 5.83 -0.01 10.44
C GLU A 393 5.25 -0.70 9.21
N ILE A 394 5.91 -1.76 8.74
CA ILE A 394 5.43 -2.61 7.64
C ILE A 394 4.11 -3.29 8.03
N ALA A 395 4.00 -3.75 9.29
CA ALA A 395 2.80 -4.35 9.88
C ALA A 395 1.60 -3.43 9.79
N ASN A 396 1.79 -2.17 10.18
CA ASN A 396 0.74 -1.17 10.15
C ASN A 396 0.32 -0.80 8.73
N GLU A 397 1.27 -0.77 7.78
CA GLU A 397 0.96 -0.51 6.36
C GLU A 397 0.22 -1.67 5.68
N LEU A 398 0.56 -2.91 6.03
CA LEU A 398 -0.08 -4.10 5.48
C LEU A 398 -1.33 -4.54 6.25
N ASN A 399 -1.52 -4.00 7.46
CA ASN A 399 -2.45 -4.49 8.46
C ASN A 399 -2.27 -6.00 8.66
N VAL A 400 -1.11 -6.45 9.15
CA VAL A 400 -0.83 -7.87 9.41
C VAL A 400 -0.24 -8.12 10.80
N ASN A 401 -0.47 -9.33 11.30
CA ASN A 401 -0.05 -9.76 12.64
C ASN A 401 1.22 -10.60 12.62
N TYR A 402 1.54 -11.25 11.49
CA TYR A 402 2.71 -12.12 11.36
C TYR A 402 3.50 -11.83 10.09
N PHE A 403 4.82 -12.00 10.18
CA PHE A 403 5.73 -11.92 9.03
C PHE A 403 6.56 -13.18 8.90
N VAL A 404 6.79 -13.60 7.67
CA VAL A 404 7.84 -14.56 7.32
C VAL A 404 8.96 -13.79 6.65
N GLU A 405 10.11 -13.75 7.29
CA GLU A 405 11.35 -13.31 6.64
C GLU A 405 12.20 -14.52 6.30
N GLY A 406 12.95 -14.42 5.20
CA GLY A 406 13.89 -15.46 4.84
C GLY A 406 15.10 -14.93 4.11
N SER A 407 16.18 -15.71 4.17
CA SER A 407 17.32 -15.55 3.30
C SER A 407 17.73 -16.90 2.76
N GLY A 408 18.28 -16.93 1.55
CA GLY A 408 18.75 -18.18 0.98
C GLY A 408 19.93 -18.02 0.06
N GLN A 409 20.65 -19.12 -0.08
CA GLN A 409 21.83 -19.24 -0.92
C GLN A 409 21.80 -20.60 -1.62
N LYS A 410 21.95 -20.59 -2.94
CA LYS A 410 22.23 -21.81 -3.73
C LYS A 410 23.73 -21.93 -3.98
N VAL A 411 24.32 -23.06 -3.62
CA VAL A 411 25.73 -23.39 -3.84
C VAL A 411 25.83 -24.77 -4.49
N GLY A 412 26.06 -24.79 -5.80
CA GLY A 412 26.00 -26.04 -6.57
C GLY A 412 24.61 -26.66 -6.46
N ASP A 413 24.55 -27.87 -5.89
CA ASP A 413 23.33 -28.64 -5.70
C ASP A 413 22.76 -28.57 -4.27
N GLN A 414 23.28 -27.65 -3.44
CA GLN A 414 22.78 -27.41 -2.09
C GLN A 414 22.08 -26.05 -1.99
N VAL A 415 21.01 -26.04 -1.21
CA VAL A 415 20.27 -24.85 -0.80
C VAL A 415 20.42 -24.67 0.69
N LEU A 416 20.91 -23.50 1.08
CA LEU A 416 20.86 -23.02 2.46
C LEU A 416 19.72 -22.02 2.56
N LEU A 417 18.77 -22.25 3.45
CA LEU A 417 17.60 -21.40 3.63
C LEU A 417 17.42 -21.09 5.12
N ASN A 418 17.42 -19.81 5.47
CA ASN A 418 17.07 -19.33 6.80
C ASN A 418 15.66 -18.76 6.73
N ILE A 419 14.76 -19.20 7.60
CA ILE A 419 13.40 -18.66 7.68
C ILE A 419 13.12 -18.29 9.13
N GLN A 420 12.44 -17.17 9.31
CA GLN A 420 11.94 -16.74 10.61
C GLN A 420 10.50 -16.26 10.52
N LEU A 421 9.74 -16.57 11.57
CA LEU A 421 8.38 -16.11 11.81
C LEU A 421 8.42 -15.07 12.92
N ILE A 422 7.85 -13.90 12.64
CA ILE A 422 7.89 -12.73 13.51
C ILE A 422 6.46 -12.30 13.84
N GLU A 423 6.17 -12.05 15.12
CA GLU A 423 4.97 -11.35 15.58
C GLU A 423 5.14 -9.85 15.34
N ALA A 424 4.28 -9.28 14.53
CA ALA A 424 4.47 -7.98 13.93
C ALA A 424 4.36 -6.79 14.90
N SER A 425 3.48 -6.89 15.91
CA SER A 425 3.21 -5.79 16.86
C SER A 425 4.34 -5.54 17.85
N SER A 426 5.09 -6.59 18.17
CA SER A 426 6.12 -6.59 19.21
C SER A 426 7.54 -6.79 18.65
N ASP A 427 7.66 -7.02 17.33
CA ASP A 427 8.89 -7.43 16.65
C ASP A 427 9.52 -8.69 17.29
N LYS A 428 8.66 -9.56 17.84
CA LYS A 428 9.08 -10.77 18.56
C LYS A 428 9.25 -11.92 17.58
N HIS A 429 10.46 -12.47 17.51
CA HIS A 429 10.72 -13.71 16.78
C HIS A 429 10.05 -14.89 17.48
N ILE A 430 9.04 -15.48 16.84
CA ILE A 430 8.31 -16.65 17.33
C ILE A 430 9.14 -17.91 17.10
N TRP A 431 9.71 -18.00 15.89
CA TRP A 431 10.45 -19.16 15.42
C TRP A 431 11.48 -18.71 14.39
N ALA A 432 12.63 -19.37 14.38
CA ALA A 432 13.64 -19.22 13.33
C ALA A 432 14.37 -20.55 13.15
N GLU A 433 14.60 -20.94 11.90
CA GLU A 433 15.25 -22.19 11.57
C GLU A 433 16.11 -22.07 10.32
N GLN A 434 17.20 -22.84 10.30
CA GLN A 434 18.12 -22.95 9.18
C GLN A 434 18.01 -24.34 8.58
N TYR A 435 17.85 -24.37 7.26
CA TYR A 435 17.71 -25.58 6.47
C TYR A 435 18.87 -25.70 5.50
N THR A 436 19.51 -26.86 5.53
CA THR A 436 20.44 -27.29 4.48
C THR A 436 19.82 -28.49 3.80
N ARG A 437 19.56 -28.39 2.50
CA ARG A 437 18.93 -29.43 1.67
C ARG A 437 19.60 -29.51 0.31
N GLU A 438 19.51 -30.67 -0.33
CA GLU A 438 19.82 -30.81 -1.75
C GLU A 438 18.68 -30.23 -2.58
N VAL A 439 18.97 -29.74 -3.80
CA VAL A 439 17.92 -29.16 -4.68
C VAL A 439 16.85 -30.20 -5.01
N GLY A 440 17.19 -31.49 -5.06
CA GLY A 440 16.21 -32.58 -5.26
C GLY A 440 15.17 -32.70 -4.14
N ASP A 441 15.47 -32.23 -2.93
CA ASP A 441 14.57 -32.28 -1.78
C ASP A 441 13.69 -31.03 -1.65
N ILE A 442 13.72 -30.11 -2.62
CA ILE A 442 13.16 -28.77 -2.47
C ILE A 442 11.65 -28.75 -2.18
N PHE A 443 10.89 -29.66 -2.78
CA PHE A 443 9.45 -29.76 -2.53
C PHE A 443 9.14 -30.21 -1.10
N SER A 444 9.97 -31.09 -0.53
CA SER A 444 9.83 -31.51 0.86
C SER A 444 10.10 -30.35 1.83
N LEU A 445 11.08 -29.51 1.50
CA LEU A 445 11.40 -28.30 2.26
C LEU A 445 10.24 -27.30 2.23
N GLN A 446 9.66 -27.05 1.06
CA GLN A 446 8.53 -26.13 0.89
C GLN A 446 7.32 -26.55 1.73
N LYS A 447 6.99 -27.86 1.74
CA LYS A 447 5.95 -28.45 2.59
C LYS A 447 6.26 -28.28 4.08
N GLU A 448 7.48 -28.63 4.48
CA GLU A 448 7.92 -28.57 5.89
C GLU A 448 7.78 -27.14 6.44
N VAL A 449 8.23 -26.15 5.66
CA VAL A 449 8.18 -24.73 6.01
C VAL A 449 6.74 -24.26 6.19
N ALA A 450 5.86 -24.51 5.23
CA ALA A 450 4.46 -24.07 5.31
C ALA A 450 3.73 -24.70 6.51
N THR A 451 3.94 -26.00 6.74
CA THR A 451 3.31 -26.73 7.86
C THR A 451 3.79 -26.21 9.22
N LYS A 452 5.10 -25.93 9.36
CA LYS A 452 5.67 -25.35 10.58
C LYS A 452 5.16 -23.94 10.84
N ILE A 453 5.08 -23.10 9.81
CA ILE A 453 4.53 -21.74 9.93
C ILE A 453 3.07 -21.80 10.39
N ALA A 454 2.23 -22.59 9.71
CA ALA A 454 0.82 -22.77 10.05
C ALA A 454 0.63 -23.28 11.49
N SER A 455 1.46 -24.24 11.93
CA SER A 455 1.44 -24.74 13.31
C SER A 455 1.85 -23.68 14.33
N ALA A 456 2.87 -22.87 14.03
CA ALA A 456 3.40 -21.86 14.94
C ALA A 456 2.45 -20.66 15.14
N ILE A 457 1.60 -20.36 14.16
CA ILE A 457 0.52 -19.35 14.27
C ILE A 457 -0.82 -19.97 14.69
N GLU A 458 -0.82 -21.25 15.04
CA GLU A 458 -1.99 -22.03 15.47
C GLU A 458 -3.14 -21.99 14.45
N ALA A 459 -2.82 -21.96 13.15
CA ALA A 459 -3.79 -22.03 12.07
C ALA A 459 -4.45 -23.40 12.00
N ILE A 460 -5.75 -23.42 11.79
CA ILE A 460 -6.50 -24.63 11.50
C ILE A 460 -6.24 -24.99 10.04
N VAL A 461 -5.56 -26.12 9.83
CA VAL A 461 -5.34 -26.70 8.50
C VAL A 461 -6.16 -27.97 8.39
N THR A 462 -7.15 -27.96 7.51
CA THR A 462 -8.00 -29.10 7.22
C THR A 462 -7.22 -30.18 6.45
N PRO A 463 -7.67 -31.44 6.47
CA PRO A 463 -7.03 -32.50 5.68
C PRO A 463 -7.00 -32.22 4.17
N ALA A 464 -8.00 -31.52 3.64
CA ALA A 464 -8.07 -31.18 2.22
C ALA A 464 -7.05 -30.10 1.84
N GLU A 465 -6.88 -29.06 2.67
CA GLU A 465 -5.85 -28.04 2.47
C GLU A 465 -4.45 -28.65 2.60
N LEU A 466 -4.25 -29.55 3.56
CA LEU A 466 -2.99 -30.27 3.71
C LEU A 466 -2.66 -31.10 2.46
N GLU A 467 -3.63 -31.85 1.90
CA GLU A 467 -3.44 -32.56 0.62
C GLU A 467 -2.97 -31.62 -0.51
N GLN A 468 -3.52 -30.40 -0.58
CA GLN A 468 -3.11 -29.40 -1.58
C GLN A 468 -1.71 -28.83 -1.30
N ILE A 469 -1.33 -28.63 -0.03
CA ILE A 469 0.01 -28.16 0.37
C ILE A 469 1.07 -29.24 0.08
N GLU A 470 0.71 -30.51 0.25
CA GLU A 470 1.62 -31.65 0.07
C GLU A 470 1.84 -32.02 -1.40
N LYS A 471 0.99 -31.54 -2.31
CA LYS A 471 1.08 -31.83 -3.73
C LYS A 471 2.32 -31.17 -4.35
N LYS A 472 3.17 -32.00 -4.96
CA LYS A 472 4.30 -31.51 -5.76
C LYS A 472 3.81 -30.89 -7.06
N PRO A 473 4.40 -29.77 -7.51
CA PRO A 473 4.04 -29.15 -8.78
C PRO A 473 4.51 -29.97 -10.01
N THR A 474 5.63 -30.69 -9.89
CA THR A 474 6.23 -31.54 -10.93
C THR A 474 7.22 -32.53 -10.28
N GLU A 475 7.52 -33.64 -10.96
CA GLU A 475 8.62 -34.55 -10.59
C GLU A 475 9.93 -34.24 -11.35
N ASN A 476 9.94 -33.26 -12.26
CA ASN A 476 11.09 -32.86 -13.07
C ASN A 476 11.66 -31.52 -12.61
N LEU A 477 12.90 -31.52 -12.12
CA LEU A 477 13.53 -30.32 -11.56
C LEU A 477 13.93 -29.30 -12.62
N GLU A 478 14.31 -29.74 -13.81
CA GLU A 478 14.61 -28.88 -14.96
C GLU A 478 13.36 -28.13 -15.42
N ALA A 479 12.22 -28.81 -15.49
CA ALA A 479 10.93 -28.19 -15.78
C ALA A 479 10.56 -27.16 -14.70
N TYR A 480 10.76 -27.51 -13.42
CA TYR A 480 10.50 -26.61 -12.30
C TYR A 480 11.39 -25.37 -12.33
N ASP A 481 12.67 -25.51 -12.66
CA ASP A 481 13.60 -24.38 -12.76
C ASP A 481 13.18 -23.38 -13.84
N LEU A 482 12.81 -23.88 -15.03
CA LEU A 482 12.26 -23.05 -16.11
C LEU A 482 10.95 -22.36 -15.71
N TYR A 483 10.08 -23.07 -14.98
CA TYR A 483 8.87 -22.49 -14.42
C TYR A 483 9.20 -21.34 -13.46
N LEU A 484 10.15 -21.50 -12.54
CA LEU A 484 10.57 -20.43 -11.63
C LEU A 484 11.15 -19.22 -12.39
N GLN A 485 11.92 -19.45 -13.46
CA GLN A 485 12.44 -18.36 -14.31
C GLN A 485 11.33 -17.59 -15.03
N SER A 486 10.19 -18.22 -15.32
CA SER A 486 9.05 -17.59 -15.99
C SER A 486 8.23 -16.66 -15.08
N ARG A 487 8.33 -16.80 -13.75
CA ARG A 487 7.45 -16.09 -12.79
C ARG A 487 7.61 -14.58 -12.81
N GLU A 488 8.84 -14.08 -12.77
CA GLU A 488 9.09 -12.63 -12.82
C GLU A 488 8.55 -11.96 -14.10
N PRO A 489 8.87 -12.43 -15.33
CA PRO A 489 8.31 -11.83 -16.53
C PRO A 489 6.80 -12.04 -16.67
N PHE A 490 6.22 -13.08 -16.06
CA PHE A 490 4.77 -13.28 -16.00
C PHE A 490 4.07 -12.24 -15.10
N ILE A 491 4.64 -11.94 -13.93
CA ILE A 491 4.06 -11.01 -12.94
C ILE A 491 3.99 -9.57 -13.46
N THR A 492 4.95 -9.14 -14.29
CA THR A 492 4.95 -7.77 -14.84
C THR A 492 3.83 -7.51 -15.84
N ARG A 493 3.25 -8.57 -16.43
CA ARG A 493 2.14 -8.52 -17.40
C ARG A 493 2.36 -7.58 -18.59
N THR A 494 3.62 -7.28 -18.94
CA THR A 494 3.93 -6.60 -20.20
C THR A 494 3.87 -7.60 -21.34
N SER A 495 3.58 -7.16 -22.57
CA SER A 495 3.55 -8.08 -23.73
C SER A 495 4.86 -8.84 -23.90
N GLU A 496 6.00 -8.15 -23.80
CA GLU A 496 7.33 -8.77 -23.83
C GLU A 496 7.56 -9.76 -22.67
N GLY A 497 7.11 -9.42 -21.46
CA GLY A 497 7.20 -10.29 -20.29
C GLY A 497 6.39 -11.57 -20.48
N LEU A 498 5.13 -11.44 -20.92
CA LEU A 498 4.25 -12.58 -21.17
C LEU A 498 4.81 -13.49 -22.28
N GLU A 499 5.29 -12.93 -23.40
CA GLU A 499 5.90 -13.72 -24.48
C GLU A 499 7.15 -14.47 -24.02
N LYS A 500 8.02 -13.81 -23.25
CA LYS A 500 9.20 -14.45 -22.65
C LYS A 500 8.81 -15.55 -21.68
N GLY A 501 7.80 -15.31 -20.84
CA GLY A 501 7.22 -16.30 -19.92
C GLY A 501 6.73 -17.53 -20.68
N ILE A 502 5.91 -17.34 -21.71
CA ILE A 502 5.42 -18.42 -22.59
C ILE A 502 6.57 -19.24 -23.18
N SER A 503 7.65 -18.59 -23.64
CA SER A 503 8.82 -19.31 -24.19
C SER A 503 9.51 -20.21 -23.16
N LEU A 504 9.64 -19.76 -21.90
CA LEU A 504 10.22 -20.56 -20.81
C LEU A 504 9.27 -21.70 -20.40
N LEU A 505 7.97 -21.42 -20.31
CA LEU A 505 6.95 -22.40 -19.95
C LEU A 505 6.79 -23.49 -21.02
N ASN A 506 6.91 -23.15 -22.30
CA ASN A 506 6.93 -24.13 -23.38
C ASN A 506 8.13 -25.09 -23.27
N GLN A 507 9.31 -24.59 -22.88
CA GLN A 507 10.44 -25.48 -22.59
C GLN A 507 10.18 -26.34 -21.35
N ALA A 508 9.53 -25.80 -20.32
CA ALA A 508 9.19 -26.57 -19.11
C ALA A 508 8.28 -27.77 -19.43
N ILE A 509 7.27 -27.60 -20.29
CA ILE A 509 6.38 -28.70 -20.71
C ILE A 509 7.04 -29.70 -21.68
N GLU A 510 8.16 -29.35 -22.31
CA GLU A 510 8.97 -30.33 -23.07
C GLU A 510 9.70 -31.30 -22.13
N TYR A 511 10.17 -30.80 -20.97
CA TYR A 511 10.79 -31.61 -19.93
C TYR A 511 9.77 -32.40 -19.10
N ASP A 512 8.61 -31.81 -18.83
CA ASP A 512 7.50 -32.47 -18.15
C ASP A 512 6.15 -32.17 -18.85
N PRO A 513 5.70 -33.08 -19.73
CA PRO A 513 4.44 -32.93 -20.43
C PRO A 513 3.19 -32.96 -19.54
N GLU A 514 3.30 -33.30 -18.26
CA GLU A 514 2.19 -33.33 -17.29
C GLU A 514 2.20 -32.11 -16.34
N PHE A 515 3.07 -31.12 -16.58
CA PHE A 515 3.24 -29.98 -15.69
C PHE A 515 2.07 -28.98 -15.77
N SER A 516 1.03 -29.24 -14.97
CA SER A 516 -0.23 -28.49 -14.95
C SER A 516 -0.07 -26.96 -14.80
N LEU A 517 0.77 -26.51 -13.85
CA LEU A 517 0.95 -25.08 -13.59
C LEU A 517 1.55 -24.33 -14.80
N ALA A 518 2.45 -24.97 -15.54
CA ALA A 518 3.01 -24.37 -16.74
C ALA A 518 1.95 -24.19 -17.83
N TYR A 519 1.06 -25.17 -18.02
CA TYR A 519 -0.07 -25.04 -18.92
C TYR A 519 -1.05 -23.94 -18.50
N ALA A 520 -1.37 -23.84 -17.21
CA ALA A 520 -2.24 -22.78 -16.70
C ALA A 520 -1.66 -21.39 -16.97
N ASP A 521 -0.38 -21.17 -16.63
CA ASP A 521 0.27 -19.87 -16.81
C ASP A 521 0.44 -19.49 -18.30
N ILE A 522 0.61 -20.47 -19.21
CA ILE A 522 0.57 -20.21 -20.66
C ILE A 522 -0.81 -19.71 -21.09
N ALA A 523 -1.88 -20.41 -20.69
CA ALA A 523 -3.26 -20.01 -21.03
C ALA A 523 -3.61 -18.61 -20.49
N ILE A 524 -3.24 -18.34 -19.24
CA ILE A 524 -3.43 -17.02 -18.60
C ILE A 524 -2.63 -15.95 -19.34
N SER A 525 -1.41 -16.25 -19.76
CA SER A 525 -0.57 -15.30 -20.53
C SER A 525 -1.21 -14.95 -21.88
N TYR A 526 -1.70 -15.94 -22.62
CA TYR A 526 -2.42 -15.70 -23.87
C TYR A 526 -3.70 -14.88 -23.66
N TYR A 527 -4.45 -15.14 -22.59
CA TYR A 527 -5.61 -14.32 -22.24
C TYR A 527 -5.23 -12.84 -22.07
N PHE A 528 -4.17 -12.53 -21.32
CA PHE A 528 -3.75 -11.15 -21.10
C PHE A 528 -3.18 -10.49 -22.36
N LEU A 529 -2.49 -11.23 -23.23
CA LEU A 529 -2.05 -10.73 -24.54
C LEU A 529 -3.24 -10.34 -25.44
N ASP A 530 -4.37 -11.03 -25.31
CA ASP A 530 -5.56 -10.85 -26.15
C ASP A 530 -6.63 -9.95 -25.51
N LEU A 531 -6.54 -9.65 -24.21
CA LEU A 531 -7.59 -8.99 -23.42
C LEU A 531 -8.12 -7.70 -24.07
N HIS A 532 -7.20 -6.84 -24.51
CA HIS A 532 -7.51 -5.53 -25.10
C HIS A 532 -7.54 -5.53 -26.64
N GLN A 533 -7.39 -6.68 -27.29
CA GLN A 533 -7.45 -6.79 -28.74
C GLN A 533 -8.90 -6.86 -29.23
N ALA A 534 -9.19 -6.15 -30.34
CA ALA A 534 -10.51 -6.15 -30.98
C ALA A 534 -10.81 -7.50 -31.65
N GLU A 535 -9.82 -8.07 -32.33
CA GLU A 535 -9.86 -9.42 -32.88
C GLU A 535 -9.11 -10.36 -31.94
N LYS A 536 -9.80 -11.37 -31.42
CA LYS A 536 -9.23 -12.35 -30.51
C LYS A 536 -8.42 -13.38 -31.29
N ARG A 537 -7.13 -13.48 -30.98
CA ARG A 537 -6.18 -14.33 -31.74
C ARG A 537 -5.86 -15.65 -31.07
N TYR A 538 -6.01 -15.74 -29.75
CA TYR A 538 -5.48 -16.86 -28.97
C TYR A 538 -6.58 -17.75 -28.36
N THR A 539 -7.83 -17.66 -28.84
CA THR A 539 -8.97 -18.39 -28.27
C THR A 539 -8.72 -19.90 -28.18
N GLU A 540 -8.16 -20.49 -29.23
CA GLU A 540 -7.90 -21.94 -29.29
C GLU A 540 -6.75 -22.34 -28.35
N GLU A 541 -5.66 -21.55 -28.34
CA GLU A 541 -4.52 -21.75 -27.45
C GLU A 541 -4.94 -21.67 -25.98
N ILE A 542 -5.69 -20.63 -25.60
CA ILE A 542 -6.22 -20.48 -24.24
C ILE A 542 -7.01 -21.73 -23.85
N ASN A 543 -7.92 -22.22 -24.70
CA ASN A 543 -8.69 -23.42 -24.39
C ASN A 543 -7.82 -24.67 -24.26
N ASN A 544 -6.96 -24.93 -25.25
CA ASN A 544 -6.15 -26.14 -25.31
C ASN A 544 -5.22 -26.24 -24.11
N TYR A 545 -4.60 -25.13 -23.70
CA TYR A 545 -3.72 -25.09 -22.55
C TYR A 545 -4.50 -25.14 -21.23
N ALA A 546 -5.65 -24.47 -21.12
CA ALA A 546 -6.51 -24.57 -19.94
C ALA A 546 -7.07 -26.00 -19.73
N ASP A 547 -7.46 -26.68 -20.80
CA ASP A 547 -7.96 -28.06 -20.74
C ASP A 547 -6.86 -29.04 -20.30
N LYS A 548 -5.62 -28.85 -20.79
CA LYS A 548 -4.47 -29.64 -20.31
C LYS A 548 -4.15 -29.34 -18.85
N ALA A 549 -4.19 -28.07 -18.44
CA ALA A 549 -3.97 -27.69 -17.05
C ALA A 549 -4.95 -28.42 -16.12
N LEU A 550 -6.25 -28.43 -16.47
CA LEU A 550 -7.28 -29.15 -15.71
C LEU A 550 -7.14 -30.68 -15.79
N LEU A 551 -6.71 -31.22 -16.92
CA LEU A 551 -6.47 -32.66 -17.09
C LEU A 551 -5.43 -33.17 -16.08
N TYR A 552 -4.34 -32.43 -15.93
CA TYR A 552 -3.24 -32.81 -15.03
C TYR A 552 -3.47 -32.35 -13.58
N ASP A 553 -4.21 -31.26 -13.37
CA ASP A 553 -4.64 -30.82 -12.05
C ASP A 553 -5.99 -30.09 -12.06
N SER A 554 -7.05 -30.83 -11.76
CA SER A 554 -8.40 -30.27 -11.61
C SER A 554 -8.66 -29.60 -10.26
N LYS A 555 -7.72 -29.70 -9.31
CA LYS A 555 -7.80 -29.05 -7.99
C LYS A 555 -6.89 -27.82 -7.86
N SER A 556 -6.17 -27.46 -8.92
CA SER A 556 -5.36 -26.23 -8.97
C SER A 556 -6.23 -25.00 -9.22
N ASP A 557 -6.09 -23.99 -8.38
CA ASP A 557 -6.76 -22.70 -8.55
C ASP A 557 -6.36 -22.01 -9.86
N LEU A 558 -5.09 -22.12 -10.27
CA LEU A 558 -4.62 -21.59 -11.55
C LEU A 558 -5.18 -22.33 -12.76
N SER A 559 -5.34 -23.66 -12.68
CA SER A 559 -5.96 -24.45 -13.75
C SER A 559 -7.44 -24.08 -13.94
N LEU A 560 -8.16 -23.93 -12.82
CA LEU A 560 -9.56 -23.49 -12.80
C LEU A 560 -9.69 -22.04 -13.28
N LEU A 561 -8.80 -21.14 -12.85
CA LEU A 561 -8.76 -19.76 -13.33
C LEU A 561 -8.51 -19.71 -14.84
N ALA A 562 -7.54 -20.45 -15.36
CA ALA A 562 -7.26 -20.50 -16.79
C ALA A 562 -8.50 -20.91 -17.61
N LYS A 563 -9.26 -21.90 -17.12
CA LYS A 563 -10.50 -22.32 -17.78
C LYS A 563 -11.63 -21.30 -17.62
N ALA A 564 -11.74 -20.65 -16.48
CA ALA A 564 -12.68 -19.54 -16.29
C ALA A 564 -12.39 -18.40 -17.27
N LEU A 565 -11.11 -18.03 -17.43
CA LEU A 565 -10.68 -16.99 -18.37
C LEU A 565 -10.98 -17.35 -19.82
N TYR A 566 -10.86 -18.63 -20.21
CA TYR A 566 -11.33 -19.11 -21.52
C TYR A 566 -12.82 -18.82 -21.70
N TYR A 567 -13.67 -19.25 -20.77
CA TYR A 567 -15.11 -19.03 -20.88
C TYR A 567 -15.49 -17.55 -20.83
N MET A 568 -14.75 -16.72 -20.08
CA MET A 568 -14.93 -15.27 -20.11
C MET A 568 -14.53 -14.67 -21.46
N HIS A 569 -13.47 -15.19 -22.08
CA HIS A 569 -12.97 -14.77 -23.39
C HIS A 569 -13.95 -15.11 -24.52
N THR A 570 -14.62 -16.27 -24.44
CA THR A 570 -15.70 -16.68 -25.37
C THR A 570 -17.08 -16.12 -24.99
N LYS A 571 -17.18 -15.34 -23.90
CA LYS A 571 -18.42 -14.77 -23.35
C LYS A 571 -19.43 -15.82 -22.85
N GLU A 572 -18.99 -17.03 -22.58
CA GLU A 572 -19.76 -18.11 -21.96
C GLU A 572 -19.74 -18.00 -20.43
N TYR A 573 -20.09 -16.82 -19.92
CA TYR A 573 -19.90 -16.44 -18.52
C TYR A 573 -20.51 -17.42 -17.50
N ARG A 574 -21.64 -18.05 -17.83
CA ARG A 574 -22.29 -19.05 -16.96
C ARG A 574 -21.41 -20.29 -16.71
N LEU A 575 -20.51 -20.61 -17.63
CA LEU A 575 -19.56 -21.72 -17.50
C LEU A 575 -18.29 -21.30 -16.74
N ALA A 576 -17.94 -20.01 -16.75
CA ALA A 576 -16.78 -19.47 -16.03
C ALA A 576 -16.98 -19.51 -14.51
N LEU A 577 -18.16 -19.10 -14.03
CA LEU A 577 -18.41 -18.89 -12.59
C LEU A 577 -18.11 -20.12 -11.71
N PRO A 578 -18.57 -21.34 -12.02
CA PRO A 578 -18.27 -22.52 -11.20
C PRO A 578 -16.77 -22.80 -11.06
N HIS A 579 -15.97 -22.45 -12.08
CA HIS A 579 -14.51 -22.63 -12.03
C HIS A 579 -13.87 -21.60 -11.10
N LEU A 580 -14.31 -20.34 -11.14
CA LEU A 580 -13.82 -19.29 -10.23
C LEU A 580 -14.16 -19.58 -8.77
N GLU A 581 -15.40 -20.01 -8.49
CA GLU A 581 -15.82 -20.38 -7.13
C GLU A 581 -15.03 -21.58 -6.61
N LYS A 582 -14.84 -22.60 -7.46
CA LYS A 582 -14.03 -23.76 -7.10
C LYS A 582 -12.54 -23.41 -6.92
N ALA A 583 -12.01 -22.47 -7.70
CA ALA A 583 -10.64 -21.99 -7.53
C ALA A 583 -10.47 -21.31 -6.17
N LEU A 584 -11.46 -20.54 -5.74
CA LEU A 584 -11.46 -19.90 -4.42
C LEU A 584 -11.57 -20.91 -3.28
N ASP A 585 -12.36 -21.98 -3.43
CA ASP A 585 -12.42 -23.08 -2.45
C ASP A 585 -11.05 -23.72 -2.19
N TYR A 586 -10.21 -23.85 -3.23
CA TYR A 586 -8.88 -24.47 -3.12
C TYR A 586 -7.78 -23.48 -2.72
N ASN A 587 -7.97 -22.20 -3.02
CA ASN A 587 -7.04 -21.13 -2.67
C ASN A 587 -7.82 -19.86 -2.25
N PRO A 588 -8.26 -19.80 -0.97
CA PRO A 588 -9.10 -18.71 -0.48
C PRO A 588 -8.40 -17.35 -0.47
N ASN A 589 -7.07 -17.33 -0.52
CA ASN A 589 -6.26 -16.11 -0.58
C ASN A 589 -5.72 -15.79 -1.98
N SER A 590 -6.27 -16.40 -3.03
CA SER A 590 -5.87 -16.12 -4.41
C SER A 590 -6.36 -14.73 -4.85
N PHE A 591 -5.46 -13.75 -4.82
CA PHE A 591 -5.75 -12.38 -5.27
C PHE A 591 -6.33 -12.34 -6.68
N ALA A 592 -5.78 -13.13 -7.61
CA ALA A 592 -6.24 -13.17 -9.00
C ALA A 592 -7.68 -13.68 -9.12
N VAL A 593 -8.05 -14.73 -8.37
CA VAL A 593 -9.41 -15.28 -8.37
C VAL A 593 -10.39 -14.28 -7.73
N LEU A 594 -10.05 -13.72 -6.57
CA LEU A 594 -10.89 -12.72 -5.89
C LEU A 594 -11.13 -11.48 -6.74
N GLN A 595 -10.08 -10.95 -7.40
CA GLN A 595 -10.21 -9.84 -8.33
C GLN A 595 -11.13 -10.21 -9.50
N THR A 596 -10.92 -11.38 -10.10
CA THR A 596 -11.74 -11.84 -11.24
C THR A 596 -13.21 -12.02 -10.84
N LEU A 597 -13.50 -12.59 -9.67
CA LEU A 597 -14.85 -12.70 -9.13
C LEU A 597 -15.49 -11.34 -8.84
N SER A 598 -14.74 -10.41 -8.23
CA SER A 598 -15.22 -9.05 -7.99
C SER A 598 -15.62 -8.36 -9.30
N GLU A 599 -14.78 -8.44 -10.34
CA GLU A 599 -15.07 -7.86 -11.66
C GLU A 599 -16.25 -8.56 -12.35
N PHE A 600 -16.33 -9.88 -12.22
CA PHE A 600 -17.42 -10.69 -12.76
C PHE A 600 -18.78 -10.29 -12.15
N TYR A 601 -18.85 -10.17 -10.83
CA TYR A 601 -20.07 -9.76 -10.11
C TYR A 601 -20.38 -8.27 -10.20
N SER A 602 -19.43 -7.43 -10.60
CA SER A 602 -19.69 -6.00 -10.83
C SER A 602 -20.44 -5.72 -12.13
N GLY A 603 -20.26 -6.54 -13.19
CA GLY A 603 -20.76 -6.18 -14.52
C GLY A 603 -21.27 -7.33 -15.38
N VAL A 604 -20.73 -8.54 -15.24
CA VAL A 604 -21.13 -9.70 -16.07
C VAL A 604 -22.38 -10.37 -15.51
N MET A 605 -22.37 -10.66 -14.21
CA MET A 605 -23.50 -11.22 -13.48
C MET A 605 -23.73 -10.37 -12.23
N PRO A 606 -24.38 -9.20 -12.36
CA PRO A 606 -24.50 -8.24 -11.27
C PRO A 606 -25.03 -8.88 -9.99
N ASN A 607 -24.25 -8.80 -8.91
CA ASN A 607 -24.64 -9.16 -7.56
C ASN A 607 -23.88 -8.24 -6.60
N THR A 608 -24.58 -7.26 -6.03
CA THR A 608 -23.94 -6.21 -5.22
C THR A 608 -23.26 -6.74 -3.97
N ALA A 609 -23.88 -7.71 -3.29
CA ALA A 609 -23.30 -8.37 -2.12
C ALA A 609 -21.98 -9.08 -2.44
N LYS A 610 -21.97 -9.94 -3.47
CA LYS A 610 -20.76 -10.66 -3.89
C LYS A 610 -19.70 -9.74 -4.45
N TYR A 611 -20.08 -8.71 -5.18
CA TYR A 611 -19.15 -7.69 -5.64
C TYR A 611 -18.44 -7.00 -4.45
N LEU A 612 -19.21 -6.49 -3.47
CA LEU A 612 -18.63 -5.82 -2.31
C LEU A 612 -17.78 -6.76 -1.44
N GLU A 613 -18.27 -7.97 -1.18
CA GLU A 613 -17.56 -8.98 -0.41
C GLU A 613 -16.18 -9.28 -1.01
N TYR A 614 -16.12 -9.65 -2.30
CA TYR A 614 -14.85 -9.99 -2.95
C TYR A 614 -13.96 -8.77 -3.19
N ALA A 615 -14.52 -7.59 -3.42
CA ALA A 615 -13.74 -6.34 -3.50
C ALA A 615 -13.02 -6.06 -2.17
N LEU A 616 -13.70 -6.25 -1.02
CA LEU A 616 -13.12 -6.07 0.31
C LEU A 616 -12.07 -7.14 0.64
N MET A 617 -12.34 -8.40 0.32
CA MET A 617 -11.36 -9.49 0.48
C MET A 617 -10.11 -9.23 -0.35
N SER A 618 -10.26 -8.88 -1.63
CA SER A 618 -9.16 -8.52 -2.52
C SER A 618 -8.36 -7.33 -2.00
N TYR A 619 -9.04 -6.29 -1.51
CA TYR A 619 -8.41 -5.13 -0.87
C TYR A 619 -7.57 -5.51 0.35
N LYS A 620 -8.10 -6.36 1.25
CA LYS A 620 -7.39 -6.80 2.45
C LYS A 620 -6.11 -7.61 2.16
N ILE A 621 -6.08 -8.32 1.03
CA ILE A 621 -4.91 -9.09 0.58
C ILE A 621 -3.91 -8.20 -0.18
N ASN A 622 -4.38 -7.14 -0.85
CA ASN A 622 -3.58 -6.30 -1.75
C ASN A 622 -3.33 -4.86 -1.25
N SER A 623 -3.56 -4.59 0.04
CA SER A 623 -3.67 -3.25 0.63
C SER A 623 -2.45 -2.34 0.44
N ALA A 624 -1.25 -2.91 0.25
CA ALA A 624 0.00 -2.14 0.23
C ALA A 624 0.76 -2.15 -1.10
N ALA A 625 0.30 -2.91 -2.11
CA ALA A 625 1.05 -3.24 -3.34
C ALA A 625 1.32 -2.12 -4.32
N ILE A 626 0.88 -0.91 -4.03
CA ILE A 626 0.52 -0.06 -5.13
C ILE A 626 1.14 1.33 -5.00
N ASP A 627 1.72 1.79 -6.10
CA ASP A 627 1.95 3.21 -6.34
C ASP A 627 0.66 4.02 -6.10
N SER A 628 0.80 5.34 -6.01
CA SER A 628 -0.35 6.18 -5.72
C SER A 628 -1.47 6.05 -6.76
N ILE A 629 -1.13 5.79 -8.03
CA ILE A 629 -2.11 5.69 -9.11
C ILE A 629 -2.97 4.45 -8.91
N SER A 630 -2.39 3.25 -8.81
CA SER A 630 -3.22 2.06 -8.70
C SER A 630 -3.89 1.91 -7.31
N LYS A 631 -3.39 2.57 -6.24
CA LYS A 631 -4.17 2.77 -4.99
C LYS A 631 -5.44 3.57 -5.26
N SER A 632 -5.33 4.62 -6.07
CA SER A 632 -6.47 5.44 -6.46
C SER A 632 -7.54 4.61 -7.17
N TYR A 633 -7.15 3.74 -8.11
CA TYR A 633 -8.08 2.84 -8.80
C TYR A 633 -8.68 1.75 -7.90
N LEU A 634 -7.91 1.22 -6.95
CA LEU A 634 -8.44 0.28 -5.96
C LEU A 634 -9.53 0.92 -5.09
N TYR A 635 -9.30 2.14 -4.61
CA TYR A 635 -10.28 2.88 -3.82
C TYR A 635 -11.49 3.35 -4.64
N LEU A 636 -11.31 3.65 -5.92
CA LEU A 636 -12.41 3.87 -6.87
C LEU A 636 -13.31 2.63 -6.95
N SER A 637 -12.73 1.45 -7.18
CA SER A 637 -13.47 0.19 -7.27
C SER A 637 -14.20 -0.15 -5.98
N LEU A 638 -13.58 0.04 -4.82
CA LEU A 638 -14.24 -0.14 -3.52
C LEU A 638 -15.39 0.84 -3.32
N SER A 639 -15.19 2.12 -3.63
CA SER A 639 -16.26 3.12 -3.54
C SER A 639 -17.46 2.74 -4.40
N ASN A 640 -17.22 2.20 -5.60
CA ASN A 640 -18.28 1.76 -6.50
C ASN A 640 -19.04 0.57 -5.91
N ALA A 641 -18.34 -0.41 -5.35
CA ALA A 641 -18.97 -1.56 -4.68
C ALA A 641 -19.82 -1.14 -3.48
N PHE A 642 -19.32 -0.22 -2.65
CA PHE A 642 -20.04 0.30 -1.49
C PHE A 642 -21.33 1.03 -1.91
N VAL A 643 -21.25 1.99 -2.82
CA VAL A 643 -22.42 2.80 -3.20
C VAL A 643 -23.49 1.95 -3.89
N GLN A 644 -23.09 0.98 -4.73
CA GLN A 644 -24.04 0.06 -5.38
C GLN A 644 -24.78 -0.82 -4.38
N SER A 645 -24.16 -1.08 -3.23
CA SER A 645 -24.73 -1.89 -2.15
C SER A 645 -25.43 -1.05 -1.06
N GLY A 646 -25.60 0.26 -1.28
CA GLY A 646 -26.29 1.17 -0.35
C GLY A 646 -25.41 1.79 0.76
N PHE A 647 -24.11 1.53 0.78
CA PHE A 647 -23.15 2.06 1.76
C PHE A 647 -22.60 3.42 1.30
N ALA A 648 -23.48 4.42 1.22
CA ALA A 648 -23.14 5.73 0.64
C ALA A 648 -22.05 6.49 1.44
N ASP A 649 -22.06 6.36 2.77
CA ASP A 649 -21.10 7.05 3.64
C ASP A 649 -19.70 6.43 3.52
N GLU A 650 -19.61 5.10 3.53
CA GLU A 650 -18.38 4.36 3.30
C GLU A 650 -17.85 4.62 1.88
N ALA A 651 -18.72 4.64 0.87
CA ALA A 651 -18.35 5.00 -0.50
C ALA A 651 -17.72 6.40 -0.57
N LEU A 652 -18.26 7.38 0.16
CA LEU A 652 -17.73 8.74 0.18
C LEU A 652 -16.32 8.79 0.79
N VAL A 653 -16.03 7.98 1.82
CA VAL A 653 -14.69 7.85 2.37
C VAL A 653 -13.72 7.32 1.32
N TYR A 654 -14.08 6.24 0.62
CA TYR A 654 -13.20 5.61 -0.35
C TYR A 654 -13.00 6.43 -1.63
N ILE A 655 -14.01 7.13 -2.13
CA ILE A 655 -13.83 7.99 -3.30
C ILE A 655 -12.94 9.21 -3.00
N ASN A 656 -12.97 9.71 -1.76
CA ASN A 656 -12.06 10.76 -1.33
C ASN A 656 -10.63 10.24 -1.25
N LYS A 657 -10.41 9.05 -0.65
CA LYS A 657 -9.09 8.39 -0.66
C LYS A 657 -8.56 8.16 -2.06
N SER A 658 -9.43 7.80 -3.01
CA SER A 658 -9.06 7.67 -4.42
C SER A 658 -8.45 8.97 -4.96
N LEU A 659 -9.13 10.10 -4.76
CA LEU A 659 -8.68 11.42 -5.23
C LEU A 659 -7.48 11.99 -4.45
N GLU A 660 -7.33 11.64 -3.16
CA GLU A 660 -6.14 11.99 -2.36
C GLU A 660 -4.88 11.32 -2.89
N HIS A 661 -5.02 10.08 -3.38
CA HIS A 661 -3.90 9.33 -3.96
C HIS A 661 -3.59 9.74 -5.40
N ASP A 662 -4.60 10.03 -6.20
CA ASP A 662 -4.42 10.58 -7.54
C ASP A 662 -5.56 11.55 -7.87
N SER A 663 -5.26 12.84 -7.80
CA SER A 663 -6.21 13.90 -8.16
C SER A 663 -6.54 13.90 -9.66
N ASN A 664 -5.74 13.22 -10.48
CA ASN A 664 -5.94 13.06 -11.91
C ASN A 664 -6.64 11.74 -12.26
N ASN A 665 -7.10 10.97 -11.27
CA ASN A 665 -7.88 9.76 -11.56
C ASN A 665 -9.10 10.14 -12.40
N TYR A 666 -9.14 9.56 -13.59
CA TYR A 666 -10.04 9.98 -14.64
C TYR A 666 -11.51 9.60 -14.37
N TYR A 667 -11.75 8.59 -13.54
CA TYR A 667 -13.09 8.06 -13.24
C TYR A 667 -13.61 8.47 -11.86
N ALA A 668 -12.73 8.78 -10.91
CA ALA A 668 -13.13 9.10 -9.54
C ALA A 668 -14.05 10.34 -9.42
N PRO A 669 -13.83 11.46 -10.14
CA PRO A 669 -14.74 12.60 -10.10
C PRO A 669 -16.15 12.28 -10.62
N HIS A 670 -16.24 11.40 -11.63
CA HIS A 670 -17.52 10.94 -12.19
C HIS A 670 -18.28 10.11 -11.16
N LEU A 671 -17.67 9.07 -10.59
CA LEU A 671 -18.31 8.27 -9.55
C LEU A 671 -18.69 9.11 -8.31
N LYS A 672 -17.84 10.06 -7.92
CA LYS A 672 -18.11 10.96 -6.77
C LYS A 672 -19.41 11.75 -6.94
N ALA A 673 -19.78 12.14 -8.17
CA ALA A 673 -21.05 12.82 -8.42
C ALA A 673 -22.26 11.95 -8.04
N PHE A 674 -22.17 10.65 -8.29
CA PHE A 674 -23.22 9.68 -7.95
C PHE A 674 -23.18 9.25 -6.47
N VAL A 675 -22.00 9.15 -5.87
CA VAL A 675 -21.87 8.92 -4.42
C VAL A 675 -22.51 10.06 -3.63
N LEU A 676 -22.30 11.32 -4.05
CA LEU A 676 -22.95 12.46 -3.41
C LEU A 676 -24.46 12.47 -3.64
N TYR A 677 -24.92 12.12 -4.85
CA TYR A 677 -26.36 11.96 -5.13
C TYR A 677 -27.02 10.91 -4.22
N ALA A 678 -26.32 9.80 -3.99
CA ALA A 678 -26.76 8.75 -3.08
C ALA A 678 -26.90 9.22 -1.63
N HIS A 679 -26.25 10.33 -1.25
CA HIS A 679 -26.32 10.94 0.09
C HIS A 679 -27.35 12.08 0.17
N ASN A 680 -27.38 12.99 -0.80
CA ASN A 680 -28.14 14.24 -0.70
C ASN A 680 -29.36 14.34 -1.65
N ARG A 681 -29.50 13.43 -2.62
CA ARG A 681 -30.54 13.45 -3.67
C ARG A 681 -30.59 14.75 -4.48
N ASP A 682 -29.51 15.53 -4.51
CA ASP A 682 -29.43 16.78 -5.28
C ASP A 682 -28.92 16.50 -6.71
N ILE A 683 -29.87 16.33 -7.62
CA ILE A 683 -29.58 16.07 -9.04
C ILE A 683 -28.84 17.22 -9.71
N LYS A 684 -29.11 18.47 -9.29
CA LYS A 684 -28.50 19.66 -9.88
C LYS A 684 -27.04 19.77 -9.50
N GLU A 685 -26.70 19.41 -8.26
CA GLU A 685 -25.31 19.33 -7.81
C GLU A 685 -24.54 18.27 -8.59
N SER A 686 -25.08 17.05 -8.70
CA SER A 686 -24.43 15.95 -9.42
C SER A 686 -24.25 16.28 -10.90
N ARG A 687 -25.27 16.83 -11.56
CA ARG A 687 -25.18 17.32 -12.94
C ARG A 687 -24.12 18.41 -13.09
N GLY A 688 -24.09 19.38 -12.17
CA GLY A 688 -23.08 20.45 -12.17
C GLY A 688 -21.65 19.93 -12.02
N ARG A 689 -21.45 18.83 -11.28
CA ARG A 689 -20.17 18.12 -11.18
C ARG A 689 -19.81 17.43 -12.50
N LEU A 690 -20.74 16.65 -13.06
CA LEU A 690 -20.54 15.96 -14.34
C LEU A 690 -20.25 16.94 -15.49
N LEU A 691 -20.94 18.08 -15.56
CA LEU A 691 -20.67 19.13 -16.54
C LEU A 691 -19.24 19.66 -16.45
N ARG A 692 -18.71 19.85 -15.24
CA ARG A 692 -17.32 20.28 -15.06
C ARG A 692 -16.33 19.25 -15.57
N GLU A 693 -16.59 17.97 -15.35
CA GLU A 693 -15.71 16.89 -15.83
C GLU A 693 -15.82 16.70 -17.34
N TRP A 694 -17.03 16.74 -17.91
CA TRP A 694 -17.24 16.69 -19.36
C TRP A 694 -16.58 17.88 -20.08
N ASN A 695 -16.59 19.07 -19.50
CA ASN A 695 -15.91 20.23 -20.09
C ASN A 695 -14.37 20.09 -20.10
N LYS A 696 -13.79 19.20 -19.28
CA LYS A 696 -12.35 18.87 -19.36
C LYS A 696 -12.07 17.90 -20.50
N ASP A 697 -12.98 16.95 -20.73
CA ASP A 697 -12.88 15.98 -21.80
C ASP A 697 -14.26 15.62 -22.38
N VAL A 698 -14.56 16.22 -23.53
CA VAL A 698 -15.86 16.08 -24.21
C VAL A 698 -16.01 14.74 -24.92
N THR A 699 -14.96 13.92 -24.96
CA THR A 699 -14.99 12.57 -25.59
C THR A 699 -15.55 11.50 -24.65
N ARG A 700 -15.83 11.85 -23.39
CA ARG A 700 -16.31 10.92 -22.36
C ARG A 700 -17.75 10.49 -22.55
N LEU A 701 -17.94 9.32 -23.18
CA LEU A 701 -19.26 8.74 -23.46
C LEU A 701 -20.04 8.34 -22.20
N ASP A 702 -19.36 7.89 -21.15
CA ASP A 702 -19.93 7.59 -19.83
C ASP A 702 -20.52 8.84 -19.17
N ILE A 703 -19.80 9.97 -19.18
CA ILE A 703 -20.31 11.24 -18.64
C ILE A 703 -21.44 11.79 -19.54
N LEU A 704 -21.28 11.66 -20.85
CA LEU A 704 -22.24 12.15 -21.84
C LEU A 704 -23.62 11.49 -21.67
N GLN A 705 -23.67 10.15 -21.55
CA GLN A 705 -24.94 9.46 -21.31
C GLN A 705 -25.53 9.80 -19.93
N ASP A 706 -24.71 9.95 -18.90
CA ASP A 706 -25.20 10.30 -17.57
C ASP A 706 -25.77 11.73 -17.52
N LEU A 707 -25.13 12.69 -18.18
CA LEU A 707 -25.66 14.05 -18.31
C LEU A 707 -27.03 14.05 -19.00
N ALA A 708 -27.14 13.32 -20.11
CA ALA A 708 -28.40 13.17 -20.84
C ALA A 708 -29.51 12.58 -19.95
N LYS A 709 -29.17 11.51 -19.22
CA LYS A 709 -30.08 10.84 -18.28
C LYS A 709 -30.53 11.76 -17.14
N LEU A 710 -29.63 12.58 -16.57
CA LEU A 710 -30.02 13.52 -15.51
C LEU A 710 -30.96 14.62 -16.03
N TYR A 711 -30.72 15.16 -17.23
CA TYR A 711 -31.66 16.12 -17.85
C TYR A 711 -33.00 15.47 -18.19
N TYR A 712 -32.99 14.22 -18.66
CA TYR A 712 -34.19 13.43 -18.90
C TYR A 712 -35.03 13.27 -17.62
N PHE A 713 -34.42 12.96 -16.47
CA PHE A 713 -35.13 12.89 -15.18
C PHE A 713 -35.68 14.24 -14.70
N GLU A 714 -35.14 15.36 -15.19
CA GLU A 714 -35.69 16.70 -14.94
C GLU A 714 -36.73 17.13 -15.99
N GLU A 715 -37.08 16.25 -16.93
CA GLU A 715 -37.97 16.51 -18.07
C GLU A 715 -37.49 17.68 -18.97
N ASP A 716 -36.19 18.01 -18.95
CA ASP A 716 -35.54 18.97 -19.86
C ASP A 716 -35.08 18.24 -21.12
N TYR A 717 -36.05 17.92 -21.98
CA TYR A 717 -35.82 17.09 -23.16
C TYR A 717 -34.95 17.77 -24.23
N ASP A 718 -34.92 19.11 -24.31
CA ASP A 718 -34.03 19.83 -25.22
C ASP A 718 -32.56 19.62 -24.84
N SER A 719 -32.23 19.78 -23.55
CA SER A 719 -30.89 19.51 -23.02
C SER A 719 -30.56 18.02 -23.11
N ALA A 720 -31.48 17.13 -22.73
CA ALA A 720 -31.28 15.69 -22.83
C ALA A 720 -30.99 15.25 -24.27
N TYR A 721 -31.72 15.79 -25.25
CA TYR A 721 -31.52 15.50 -26.67
C TYR A 721 -30.12 15.90 -27.13
N PHE A 722 -29.64 17.08 -26.75
CA PHE A 722 -28.29 17.54 -27.11
C PHE A 722 -27.19 16.53 -26.72
N TYR A 723 -27.30 15.92 -25.53
CA TYR A 723 -26.32 14.96 -25.06
C TYR A 723 -26.56 13.54 -25.63
N TYR A 724 -27.82 13.08 -25.68
CA TYR A 724 -28.15 11.76 -26.23
C TYR A 724 -27.89 11.66 -27.73
N GLU A 725 -28.12 12.72 -28.51
CA GLU A 725 -27.79 12.75 -29.95
C GLU A 725 -26.30 12.52 -30.18
N LYS A 726 -25.44 13.20 -29.43
CA LYS A 726 -23.98 13.03 -29.51
C LYS A 726 -23.56 11.62 -29.09
N PHE A 727 -24.14 11.12 -28.00
CA PHE A 727 -23.85 9.79 -27.49
C PHE A 727 -24.24 8.70 -28.49
N ALA A 728 -25.45 8.78 -29.04
CA ALA A 728 -25.94 7.83 -30.03
C ALA A 728 -25.14 7.89 -31.35
N THR A 729 -24.81 9.09 -31.82
CA THR A 729 -23.95 9.29 -32.99
C THR A 729 -22.57 8.63 -32.80
N ALA A 730 -21.98 8.79 -31.60
CA ALA A 730 -20.70 8.18 -31.27
C ALA A 730 -20.80 6.64 -31.22
N ARG A 731 -21.87 6.09 -30.65
CA ARG A 731 -22.14 4.63 -30.66
C ARG A 731 -22.24 4.08 -32.07
N GLU A 732 -23.04 4.72 -32.92
CA GLU A 732 -23.25 4.28 -34.31
C GLU A 732 -21.97 4.37 -35.14
N THR A 733 -21.25 5.50 -35.05
CA THR A 733 -20.00 5.72 -35.79
C THR A 733 -18.90 4.74 -35.36
N GLY A 734 -18.82 4.43 -34.06
CA GLY A 734 -17.84 3.51 -33.49
C GLY A 734 -18.24 2.04 -33.54
N GLY A 735 -19.46 1.70 -33.98
CA GLY A 735 -19.98 0.33 -33.91
C GLY A 735 -20.08 -0.21 -32.47
N LEU A 736 -20.33 0.67 -31.49
CA LEU A 736 -20.30 0.34 -30.06
C LEU A 736 -21.67 -0.14 -29.56
N ASN A 737 -21.71 -1.36 -29.03
CA ASN A 737 -22.89 -1.90 -28.35
C ASN A 737 -22.77 -1.73 -26.83
N MET A 738 -23.00 -0.51 -26.35
CA MET A 738 -22.90 -0.13 -24.92
C MET A 738 -24.16 0.59 -24.44
N TYR A 739 -24.50 0.39 -23.17
CA TYR A 739 -25.68 0.97 -22.51
C TYR A 739 -27.02 0.77 -23.26
N PRO A 740 -27.36 -0.45 -23.75
CA PRO A 740 -28.62 -0.69 -24.45
C PRO A 740 -29.86 -0.38 -23.59
N GLN A 741 -29.75 -0.44 -22.26
CA GLN A 741 -30.80 -0.07 -21.34
C GLN A 741 -31.17 1.43 -21.37
N GLU A 742 -30.32 2.28 -21.95
CA GLU A 742 -30.60 3.71 -22.12
C GLU A 742 -31.42 4.00 -23.40
N ASP A 743 -31.57 3.04 -24.32
CA ASP A 743 -32.24 3.26 -25.60
C ASP A 743 -33.69 3.71 -25.43
N ILE A 744 -34.41 3.22 -24.41
CA ILE A 744 -35.77 3.71 -24.11
C ILE A 744 -35.80 5.21 -23.80
N LYS A 745 -34.82 5.72 -23.03
CA LYS A 745 -34.73 7.13 -22.66
C LYS A 745 -34.31 7.99 -23.85
N ILE A 746 -33.43 7.47 -24.70
CA ILE A 746 -33.05 8.10 -25.98
C ILE A 746 -34.30 8.23 -26.87
N GLY A 747 -35.05 7.14 -27.06
CA GLY A 747 -36.27 7.13 -27.86
C GLY A 747 -37.32 8.13 -27.35
N ILE A 748 -37.63 8.11 -26.05
CA ILE A 748 -38.58 9.06 -25.44
C ILE A 748 -38.09 10.50 -25.64
N THR A 749 -36.81 10.77 -25.37
CA THR A 749 -36.24 12.12 -25.54
C THR A 749 -36.40 12.61 -26.99
N PHE A 750 -36.10 11.75 -27.96
CA PHE A 750 -36.20 12.07 -29.39
C PHE A 750 -37.66 12.31 -29.81
N GLU A 751 -38.59 11.49 -29.32
CA GLU A 751 -40.03 11.70 -29.54
C GLU A 751 -40.49 13.06 -28.99
N LYS A 752 -40.06 13.43 -27.77
CA LYS A 752 -40.44 14.69 -27.11
C LYS A 752 -39.95 15.94 -27.84
N VAL A 753 -38.81 15.88 -28.53
CA VAL A 753 -38.31 16.96 -29.39
C VAL A 753 -38.81 16.89 -30.84
N GLY A 754 -39.76 15.99 -31.13
CA GLY A 754 -40.41 15.86 -32.45
C GLY A 754 -39.66 15.00 -33.47
N LYS A 755 -38.66 14.22 -33.06
CA LYS A 755 -37.88 13.29 -33.90
C LYS A 755 -38.45 11.88 -33.89
N VAL A 756 -39.75 11.75 -34.16
CA VAL A 756 -40.51 10.48 -34.00
C VAL A 756 -39.91 9.33 -34.83
N ASP A 757 -39.57 9.56 -36.09
CA ASP A 757 -39.00 8.51 -36.96
C ASP A 757 -37.64 8.02 -36.45
N GLU A 758 -36.84 8.90 -35.82
CA GLU A 758 -35.55 8.55 -35.23
C GLU A 758 -35.70 7.84 -33.88
N ALA A 759 -36.80 8.06 -33.15
CA ALA A 759 -37.09 7.41 -31.87
C ALA A 759 -37.38 5.92 -32.02
N GLU A 760 -38.10 5.53 -33.08
CA GLU A 760 -38.59 4.16 -33.30
C GLU A 760 -37.48 3.10 -33.30
N LYS A 761 -36.30 3.42 -33.87
CA LYS A 761 -35.15 2.49 -33.87
C LYS A 761 -34.65 2.19 -32.45
N TYR A 762 -34.74 3.15 -31.53
CA TYR A 762 -34.31 2.97 -30.14
C TYR A 762 -35.33 2.17 -29.33
N PHE A 763 -36.62 2.36 -29.57
CA PHE A 763 -37.66 1.51 -28.95
C PHE A 763 -37.52 0.05 -29.37
N LYS A 764 -37.29 -0.20 -30.67
CA LYS A 764 -37.00 -1.54 -31.16
C LYS A 764 -35.74 -2.13 -30.54
N SER A 765 -34.65 -1.35 -30.48
CA SER A 765 -33.40 -1.76 -29.84
C SER A 765 -33.60 -2.13 -28.36
N TYR A 766 -34.39 -1.34 -27.64
CA TYR A 766 -34.71 -1.60 -26.23
C TYR A 766 -35.58 -2.85 -26.03
N ALA A 767 -36.56 -3.09 -26.91
CA ALA A 767 -37.35 -4.32 -26.89
C ALA A 767 -36.47 -5.56 -27.13
N ASP A 768 -35.58 -5.50 -28.14
CA ASP A 768 -34.61 -6.56 -28.41
C ASP A 768 -33.65 -6.78 -27.23
N TYR A 769 -33.32 -5.73 -26.46
CA TYR A 769 -32.54 -5.82 -25.22
C TYR A 769 -33.33 -6.56 -24.13
N CYS A 770 -34.58 -6.18 -23.86
CA CYS A 770 -35.42 -6.81 -22.84
C CYS A 770 -35.65 -8.31 -23.12
N GLU A 771 -35.83 -8.71 -24.38
CA GLU A 771 -35.99 -10.11 -24.76
C GLU A 771 -34.73 -10.95 -24.52
N ARG A 772 -33.55 -10.34 -24.76
CA ARG A 772 -32.24 -10.99 -24.63
C ARG A 772 -31.67 -10.92 -23.23
N ASP A 773 -32.16 -10.03 -22.37
CA ASP A 773 -31.70 -9.91 -21.00
C ASP A 773 -31.96 -11.21 -20.22
N ARG A 774 -30.94 -11.62 -19.49
CA ARG A 774 -30.91 -12.80 -18.61
C ARG A 774 -30.44 -12.42 -17.20
N SER A 775 -30.23 -11.13 -16.94
CA SER A 775 -29.88 -10.60 -15.65
C SER A 775 -31.11 -10.49 -14.74
N ILE A 776 -30.87 -10.19 -13.47
CA ILE A 776 -31.90 -9.87 -12.47
C ILE A 776 -32.68 -8.59 -12.79
N TYR A 777 -32.24 -7.78 -13.77
CA TYR A 777 -32.89 -6.52 -14.17
C TYR A 777 -33.88 -6.68 -15.33
N LYS A 778 -34.06 -7.90 -15.86
CA LYS A 778 -34.93 -8.16 -16.98
C LYS A 778 -36.35 -7.66 -16.70
N GLU A 779 -36.90 -8.00 -15.54
CA GLU A 779 -38.26 -7.63 -15.18
C GLU A 779 -38.40 -6.12 -14.97
N ALA A 780 -37.42 -5.45 -14.34
CA ALA A 780 -37.41 -3.99 -14.21
C ALA A 780 -37.37 -3.29 -15.59
N SER A 781 -36.54 -3.77 -16.51
CA SER A 781 -36.47 -3.22 -17.88
C SER A 781 -37.75 -3.49 -18.67
N THR A 782 -38.32 -4.68 -18.53
CA THR A 782 -39.60 -5.05 -19.18
C THR A 782 -40.75 -4.20 -18.61
N ALA A 783 -40.75 -3.89 -17.32
CA ALA A 783 -41.71 -2.99 -16.70
C ALA A 783 -41.65 -1.59 -17.31
N VAL A 784 -40.45 -1.05 -17.52
CA VAL A 784 -40.24 0.25 -18.19
C VAL A 784 -40.76 0.22 -19.63
N MET A 785 -40.51 -0.86 -20.38
CA MET A 785 -41.06 -1.05 -21.72
C MET A 785 -42.60 -1.04 -21.72
N TYR A 786 -43.23 -1.82 -20.83
CA TYR A 786 -44.69 -1.88 -20.73
C TYR A 786 -45.30 -0.57 -20.25
N ALA A 787 -44.63 0.16 -19.35
CA ALA A 787 -45.06 1.49 -18.93
C ALA A 787 -45.08 2.47 -20.11
N HIS A 788 -44.04 2.46 -20.95
CA HIS A 788 -43.99 3.26 -22.17
C HIS A 788 -45.11 2.90 -23.16
N GLU A 789 -45.42 1.61 -23.33
CA GLU A 789 -46.48 1.12 -24.20
C GLU A 789 -47.91 1.35 -23.65
N GLY A 790 -48.05 1.91 -22.45
CA GLY A 790 -49.35 2.09 -21.79
C GLY A 790 -49.96 0.81 -21.22
N LYS A 791 -49.19 -0.27 -21.11
CA LYS A 791 -49.60 -1.58 -20.58
C LYS A 791 -49.34 -1.66 -19.07
N TYR A 792 -49.99 -0.79 -18.31
CA TYR A 792 -49.67 -0.57 -16.89
C TYR A 792 -49.84 -1.80 -16.00
N ASP A 793 -50.90 -2.60 -16.20
CA ASP A 793 -51.10 -3.84 -15.42
C ASP A 793 -49.92 -4.80 -15.60
N LEU A 794 -49.44 -4.98 -16.84
CA LEU A 794 -48.28 -5.82 -17.15
C LEU A 794 -46.98 -5.23 -16.57
N ALA A 795 -46.83 -3.91 -16.59
CA ALA A 795 -45.67 -3.25 -15.96
C ALA A 795 -45.62 -3.54 -14.45
N ILE A 796 -46.77 -3.45 -13.76
CA ILE A 796 -46.90 -3.76 -12.33
C ILE A 796 -46.61 -5.23 -12.05
N GLU A 797 -47.09 -6.15 -12.89
CA GLU A 797 -46.75 -7.58 -12.77
C GLU A 797 -45.24 -7.82 -12.86
N GLN A 798 -44.56 -7.16 -13.79
CA GLN A 798 -43.10 -7.26 -13.90
C GLN A 798 -42.40 -6.68 -12.66
N LEU A 799 -42.83 -5.51 -12.16
CA LEU A 799 -42.27 -4.92 -10.93
C LEU A 799 -42.46 -5.83 -9.70
N LYS A 800 -43.60 -6.53 -9.60
CA LYS A 800 -43.83 -7.52 -8.53
C LYS A 800 -42.85 -8.69 -8.59
N ILE A 801 -42.54 -9.18 -9.78
CA ILE A 801 -41.52 -10.22 -9.95
C ILE A 801 -40.15 -9.65 -9.57
N PHE A 802 -39.82 -8.44 -10.04
CA PHE A 802 -38.57 -7.78 -9.71
C PHE A 802 -38.40 -7.56 -8.19
N ALA A 803 -39.49 -7.24 -7.47
CA ALA A 803 -39.49 -7.08 -6.01
C ALA A 803 -39.06 -8.34 -5.24
N THR A 804 -39.03 -9.51 -5.88
CA THR A 804 -38.54 -10.76 -5.27
C THR A 804 -37.04 -10.97 -5.44
N HIS A 805 -36.37 -10.19 -6.30
CA HIS A 805 -34.94 -10.31 -6.52
C HIS A 805 -34.14 -9.66 -5.40
N GLU A 806 -32.95 -10.20 -5.17
CA GLU A 806 -31.98 -9.70 -4.19
C GLU A 806 -30.71 -9.24 -4.91
N ASN A 807 -29.86 -8.49 -4.20
CA ASN A 807 -28.53 -8.09 -4.69
C ASN A 807 -28.52 -7.22 -5.95
N PHE A 808 -29.61 -6.51 -6.22
CA PHE A 808 -29.67 -5.48 -7.27
C PHE A 808 -29.05 -4.15 -6.80
N GLN A 809 -28.71 -3.30 -7.76
CA GLN A 809 -28.03 -2.02 -7.53
C GLN A 809 -28.92 -0.99 -6.85
N TYR A 810 -28.33 -0.24 -5.90
CA TYR A 810 -28.97 0.89 -5.24
C TYR A 810 -29.51 1.93 -6.22
N TRP A 811 -28.91 2.05 -7.41
CA TRP A 811 -29.35 2.95 -8.48
C TRP A 811 -30.83 2.78 -8.84
N VAL A 812 -31.39 1.57 -8.71
CA VAL A 812 -32.82 1.34 -8.97
C VAL A 812 -33.67 2.19 -8.03
N LEU A 813 -33.40 2.16 -6.73
CA LEU A 813 -34.12 2.98 -5.73
C LEU A 813 -33.87 4.48 -5.91
N LEU A 814 -32.69 4.85 -6.42
CA LEU A 814 -32.32 6.25 -6.58
C LEU A 814 -33.03 6.95 -7.74
N PHE A 815 -33.48 6.20 -8.75
CA PHE A 815 -33.95 6.77 -10.00
C PHE A 815 -35.32 6.26 -10.47
N MET A 816 -35.84 5.14 -9.93
CA MET A 816 -37.10 4.55 -10.41
C MET A 816 -38.31 5.49 -10.24
N ASP A 817 -38.41 6.20 -9.12
CA ASP A 817 -39.47 7.18 -8.84
C ASP A 817 -39.29 8.50 -9.62
N ARG A 818 -38.07 8.75 -10.12
CA ARG A 818 -37.71 9.92 -10.92
C ARG A 818 -37.92 9.71 -12.41
N ASP A 819 -38.02 8.49 -12.88
CA ASP A 819 -38.11 8.21 -14.31
C ASP A 819 -39.48 8.67 -14.88
N PRO A 820 -39.51 9.64 -15.81
CA PRO A 820 -40.75 10.10 -16.45
C PRO A 820 -41.60 8.97 -17.05
N VAL A 821 -40.98 7.87 -17.50
CA VAL A 821 -41.71 6.71 -18.05
C VAL A 821 -42.56 5.99 -17.01
N MET A 822 -42.16 6.06 -15.73
CA MET A 822 -42.85 5.41 -14.61
C MET A 822 -43.95 6.29 -14.02
N LYS A 823 -43.94 7.60 -14.31
CA LYS A 823 -44.90 8.58 -13.76
C LYS A 823 -46.38 8.18 -13.92
N PRO A 824 -46.84 7.64 -15.08
CA PRO A 824 -48.23 7.19 -15.21
C PRO A 824 -48.61 6.04 -14.26
N LEU A 825 -47.66 5.22 -13.83
CA LEU A 825 -47.93 4.11 -12.91
C LEU A 825 -48.25 4.59 -11.50
N THR A 826 -47.90 5.83 -11.12
CA THR A 826 -48.25 6.40 -9.80
C THR A 826 -49.76 6.48 -9.56
N GLU A 827 -50.58 6.46 -10.61
CA GLU A 827 -52.05 6.40 -10.50
C GLU A 827 -52.58 4.96 -10.37
N HIS A 828 -51.75 3.96 -10.59
CA HIS A 828 -52.13 2.55 -10.47
C HIS A 828 -52.24 2.15 -8.98
N PRO A 829 -53.33 1.49 -8.55
CA PRO A 829 -53.62 1.25 -7.13
C PRO A 829 -52.59 0.40 -6.37
N GLU A 830 -51.77 -0.36 -7.10
CA GLU A 830 -50.76 -1.25 -6.52
C GLU A 830 -49.32 -0.70 -6.61
N PHE A 831 -49.09 0.41 -7.31
CA PHE A 831 -47.74 0.88 -7.61
C PHE A 831 -46.94 1.20 -6.34
N ASP A 832 -47.49 2.03 -5.45
CA ASP A 832 -46.84 2.42 -4.19
C ASP A 832 -46.48 1.19 -3.34
N MET A 833 -47.37 0.19 -3.28
CA MET A 833 -47.14 -1.04 -2.54
C MET A 833 -45.96 -1.83 -3.14
N VAL A 834 -45.88 -1.94 -4.47
CA VAL A 834 -44.82 -2.71 -5.15
C VAL A 834 -43.48 -1.98 -5.05
N VAL A 835 -43.46 -0.65 -5.19
CA VAL A 835 -42.24 0.15 -4.97
C VAL A 835 -41.75 0.00 -3.54
N GLN A 836 -42.64 0.05 -2.54
CA GLN A 836 -42.27 -0.19 -1.14
C GLN A 836 -41.69 -1.60 -0.94
N GLN A 837 -42.23 -2.62 -1.60
CA GLN A 837 -41.67 -3.98 -1.53
C GLN A 837 -40.25 -4.06 -2.09
N ILE A 838 -39.97 -3.37 -3.21
CA ILE A 838 -38.62 -3.29 -3.79
C ILE A 838 -37.66 -2.60 -2.80
N GLU A 839 -38.08 -1.49 -2.18
CA GLU A 839 -37.30 -0.77 -1.17
C GLU A 839 -37.02 -1.63 0.07
N ASP A 840 -38.04 -2.26 0.62
CA ASP A 840 -37.94 -3.12 1.80
C ASP A 840 -37.00 -4.30 1.55
N GLN A 841 -37.11 -4.93 0.37
CA GLN A 841 -36.23 -6.04 -0.02
C GLN A 841 -34.78 -5.59 -0.18
N PHE A 842 -34.53 -4.41 -0.76
CA PHE A 842 -33.17 -3.85 -0.87
C PHE A 842 -32.56 -3.60 0.52
N TRP A 843 -33.28 -2.90 1.41
CA TRP A 843 -32.74 -2.54 2.72
C TRP A 843 -32.61 -3.74 3.67
N LYS A 844 -33.49 -4.74 3.55
CA LYS A 844 -33.32 -6.03 4.22
C LYS A 844 -32.00 -6.67 3.80
N ASN A 845 -31.74 -6.79 2.50
CA ASN A 845 -30.51 -7.36 1.97
C ASN A 845 -29.27 -6.54 2.37
N HIS A 846 -29.34 -5.20 2.34
CA HIS A 846 -28.27 -4.32 2.83
C HIS A 846 -27.90 -4.62 4.28
N ASN A 847 -28.89 -4.77 5.16
CA ASN A 847 -28.66 -5.03 6.58
C ASN A 847 -28.08 -6.43 6.83
N GLU A 848 -28.55 -7.44 6.10
CA GLU A 848 -27.99 -8.80 6.14
C GLU A 848 -26.53 -8.81 5.64
N LEU A 849 -26.26 -8.11 4.54
CA LEU A 849 -24.91 -7.92 4.01
C LEU A 849 -23.99 -7.22 5.01
N ARG A 850 -24.41 -6.08 5.60
CA ARG A 850 -23.63 -5.36 6.61
C ARG A 850 -23.24 -6.29 7.76
N LYS A 851 -24.21 -7.03 8.30
CA LYS A 851 -23.97 -8.00 9.37
C LYS A 851 -22.97 -9.08 8.94
N SER A 852 -23.12 -9.64 7.74
CA SER A 852 -22.17 -10.64 7.23
C SER A 852 -20.76 -10.07 7.04
N LEU A 853 -20.63 -8.82 6.61
CA LEU A 853 -19.32 -8.17 6.43
C LEU A 853 -18.66 -7.91 7.80
N GLU A 854 -19.42 -7.47 8.81
CA GLU A 854 -18.95 -7.30 10.19
C GLU A 854 -18.51 -8.63 10.81
N GLU A 855 -19.30 -9.70 10.65
CA GLU A 855 -18.97 -11.05 11.15
C GLU A 855 -17.69 -11.62 10.51
N LYS A 856 -17.43 -11.28 9.25
CA LYS A 856 -16.19 -11.60 8.53
C LYS A 856 -15.05 -10.60 8.79
N GLY A 857 -15.31 -9.58 9.60
CA GLY A 857 -14.38 -8.48 9.90
C GLY A 857 -13.96 -7.67 8.67
N LEU A 858 -14.74 -7.68 7.58
CA LEU A 858 -14.41 -7.00 6.32
C LEU A 858 -14.63 -5.48 6.37
N ILE A 859 -15.50 -5.01 7.27
CA ILE A 859 -15.77 -3.59 7.53
C ILE A 859 -15.64 -3.24 9.00
#